data_AF-A0A2D0NI48-F1
#
_entry.id   AF-A0A2D0NI48-F1
#
_cell.length_a   1.000
_cell.length_b   1.000
_cell.length_c   1.000
_cell.angle_alpha   90.00
_cell.angle_beta   90.00
_cell.angle_gamma   90.00
#
_symmetry.space_group_name_H-M   'P 1'
#
loop_
_entity.id
_entity.type
_entity.pdbx_description
1 polymer ?
#
loop_
_entity_poly.entity_id
_entity_poly.type
_entity_poly.pdbx_seq_one_letter_code
_entity_poly.pdbx_strand_id
1 'polypeptide(L)'
;MNTLRILPPLKLLEASKMLSTRIKKYSLFLFLFLAICWSNAGQLPAQGNPMFRTSAVRAVIVGISDYQNISDLDYADRDAEALAAYLRSSAGGEVPDSNIRLLLNEEATQMQLAMALDWLQEESQPGDRAYIYFSGHGDVEKKTARQRGFLLTYDAPNTTYMAGGAFPILFLQDIIGVLSSEKDVEVILMADACRAGKLAGNSIGGNHVTAEKLAESYANEIKILSCQQDELSQEGERWGGGRGVFSYHLIEGLIGLADASGDSEVDLREIRNYLESQVGQETAGNQFPLVVGDLGHALAKVNNESLARLKEEKSELVMKEAVAMKNRGGSRPDPDTLIWQQYLAFNEAVKDKHLLYPEGGAAYTIYQKIAGETILRPYRDEMKRKLAVALHDEAQQAINAYLSTPQEELLKRWSHDDRYTYYPQYLGVAADLLGKDHFMYEDLRTRQLYFEGLELRLKGEQEKKKTLFQEALAKQQAVIGQDSSAAYAFNELGLLYRRLGEEKMATAYLDEAHENSPTWVLPMANLVGNYAELGKLEEAREMAKEALALDSSFTLIYHNLAYTYEIEENWEKAIEYYKKGVSFNPEYAPSYYNIGLAYYHRDELAETEKYFLEYAEKLADTDASIWSDLGYIASVQEKWDNAEQYFKKALTVNPDYELTYLNLGEFYLNNNRLAEAEEAYGTYVEKRPDRDVGHYMLAATLARMGRKEAALKELELAVKQGFDDAEKLDQDKHFESLRGNRTFKKLLQDLKSEK
;
A
#
# COMPACT_ATOMS: atom_id res chain seq x y z
N MET A 1 -16.31 34.07 -34.51
CA MET A 1 -17.62 34.14 -35.19
C MET A 1 -18.10 32.72 -35.46
N ASN A 2 -19.16 32.33 -34.75
CA ASN A 2 -20.27 31.43 -35.13
C ASN A 2 -19.94 30.15 -35.92
N THR A 3 -20.31 28.95 -35.48
CA THR A 3 -21.57 28.57 -34.83
C THR A 3 -21.43 27.31 -33.96
N LEU A 4 -21.95 27.42 -32.74
CA LEU A 4 -22.39 26.32 -31.90
C LEU A 4 -23.46 25.46 -32.62
N ARG A 5 -23.38 24.14 -32.48
CA ARG A 5 -24.54 23.24 -32.63
C ARG A 5 -24.90 22.64 -31.28
N ILE A 6 -25.97 23.22 -30.74
CA ILE A 6 -26.73 22.81 -29.56
C ILE A 6 -27.55 21.57 -29.94
N LEU A 7 -27.47 20.51 -29.14
CA LEU A 7 -28.37 19.35 -29.19
C LEU A 7 -29.70 19.70 -28.48
N PRO A 8 -30.87 19.28 -29.00
CA PRO A 8 -32.16 19.58 -28.37
C PRO A 8 -32.53 18.53 -27.29
N PRO A 9 -33.35 18.93 -26.28
CA PRO A 9 -33.80 18.06 -25.20
C PRO A 9 -35.14 17.36 -25.50
N LEU A 10 -35.51 16.41 -24.62
CA LEU A 10 -36.76 15.63 -24.49
C LEU A 10 -36.83 14.27 -25.20
N LYS A 11 -36.72 13.20 -24.38
CA LYS A 11 -37.88 12.35 -24.02
C LYS A 11 -37.59 11.56 -22.74
N LEU A 12 -37.94 12.20 -21.62
CA LEU A 12 -38.06 11.62 -20.28
C LEU A 12 -39.48 11.03 -20.17
N LEU A 13 -39.72 9.85 -20.72
CA LEU A 13 -40.99 9.12 -20.57
C LEU A 13 -40.91 7.66 -21.06
N GLU A 14 -39.93 6.89 -20.59
CA GLU A 14 -39.98 5.42 -20.78
C GLU A 14 -39.30 4.59 -19.67
N ALA A 15 -38.89 5.21 -18.56
CA ALA A 15 -38.32 4.51 -17.40
C ALA A 15 -39.30 4.33 -16.21
N SER A 16 -40.60 4.57 -16.40
CA SER A 16 -41.63 4.37 -15.34
C SER A 16 -42.55 3.17 -15.56
N LYS A 17 -42.29 2.34 -16.58
CA LYS A 17 -43.08 1.12 -16.87
C LYS A 17 -42.35 -0.21 -16.71
N MET A 18 -41.09 -0.22 -16.26
CA MET A 18 -40.35 -1.45 -15.92
C MET A 18 -40.19 -1.69 -14.41
N LEU A 19 -40.72 -0.82 -13.53
CA LEU A 19 -40.73 -1.05 -12.07
C LEU A 19 -42.04 -1.67 -11.52
N SER A 20 -43.12 -1.77 -12.30
CA SER A 20 -44.41 -2.28 -11.79
C SER A 20 -44.67 -3.78 -12.05
N THR A 21 -43.73 -4.51 -12.64
CA THR A 21 -43.86 -5.95 -12.94
C THR A 21 -42.92 -6.87 -12.17
N ARG A 22 -41.99 -6.34 -11.34
CA ARG A 22 -41.17 -7.15 -10.41
C ARG A 22 -41.69 -7.19 -8.96
N ILE A 23 -42.63 -6.32 -8.58
CA ILE A 23 -43.19 -6.28 -7.21
C ILE A 23 -44.35 -7.27 -6.99
N LYS A 24 -44.92 -7.87 -8.05
CA LYS A 24 -46.01 -8.88 -7.92
C LYS A 24 -45.54 -10.35 -7.86
N LYS A 25 -44.23 -10.64 -7.81
CA LYS A 25 -43.72 -12.02 -7.68
C LYS A 25 -43.14 -12.38 -6.30
N TYR A 26 -42.93 -11.42 -5.41
CA TYR A 26 -42.46 -11.69 -4.03
C TYR A 26 -43.58 -11.74 -2.97
N SER A 27 -44.80 -11.30 -3.30
CA SER A 27 -45.96 -11.38 -2.39
C SER A 27 -46.75 -12.70 -2.48
N LEU A 28 -46.32 -13.67 -3.30
CA LEU A 28 -46.97 -14.97 -3.44
C LEU A 28 -46.16 -16.15 -2.86
N PHE A 29 -44.91 -15.92 -2.46
CA PHE A 29 -44.06 -16.93 -1.81
C PHE A 29 -44.09 -16.86 -0.27
N LEU A 30 -44.62 -15.78 0.30
CA LEU A 30 -44.75 -15.59 1.76
C LEU A 30 -46.05 -16.16 2.36
N PHE A 31 -46.97 -16.69 1.53
CA PHE A 31 -48.27 -17.21 1.97
C PHE A 31 -48.43 -18.74 1.82
N LEU A 32 -47.41 -19.47 1.37
CA LEU A 32 -47.46 -20.94 1.21
C LEU A 32 -46.58 -21.73 2.18
N PHE A 33 -45.86 -21.07 3.09
CA PHE A 33 -45.05 -21.75 4.13
C PHE A 33 -45.72 -21.79 5.52
N LEU A 34 -46.89 -21.17 5.69
CA LEU A 34 -47.64 -21.12 6.94
C LEU A 34 -48.84 -22.10 7.01
N ALA A 35 -48.96 -23.04 6.06
CA ALA A 35 -50.13 -23.93 5.97
C ALA A 35 -49.81 -25.43 5.75
N ILE A 36 -48.56 -25.87 5.97
CA ILE A 36 -48.19 -27.30 5.91
C ILE A 36 -47.26 -27.62 7.09
N CYS A 37 -47.78 -27.53 8.31
CA CYS A 37 -47.23 -28.20 9.51
C CYS A 37 -48.35 -28.37 10.56
N TRP A 38 -49.56 -28.75 10.12
CA TRP A 38 -50.64 -29.23 10.99
C TRP A 38 -51.21 -30.53 10.40
N SER A 39 -50.37 -31.57 10.36
CA SER A 39 -50.80 -32.97 10.16
C SER A 39 -49.60 -33.91 10.19
N ASN A 40 -49.04 -34.15 11.37
CA ASN A 40 -48.48 -35.45 11.75
C ASN A 40 -48.18 -35.43 13.26
N ALA A 41 -49.20 -35.78 14.03
CA ALA A 41 -49.03 -36.25 15.40
C ALA A 41 -48.53 -37.70 15.34
N GLY A 42 -47.34 -37.97 15.89
CA GLY A 42 -46.85 -39.34 16.06
C GLY A 42 -45.35 -39.41 16.32
N GLN A 43 -45.01 -39.80 17.56
CA GLN A 43 -43.67 -40.09 18.12
C GLN A 43 -42.88 -38.88 18.67
N LEU A 44 -42.95 -38.73 19.99
CA LEU A 44 -42.07 -37.91 20.83
C LEU A 44 -40.65 -38.50 20.83
N PRO A 45 -39.60 -37.73 20.47
CA PRO A 45 -38.28 -37.93 21.03
C PRO A 45 -38.21 -37.23 22.40
N ALA A 46 -37.47 -37.84 23.33
CA ALA A 46 -37.35 -37.41 24.72
C ALA A 46 -37.07 -35.91 24.88
N GLN A 47 -37.73 -35.29 25.87
CA GLN A 47 -37.38 -33.98 26.41
C GLN A 47 -35.91 -33.99 26.85
N GLY A 48 -35.03 -33.54 25.97
CA GLY A 48 -33.77 -32.93 26.41
C GLY A 48 -34.15 -31.60 27.05
N ASN A 49 -33.82 -31.44 28.33
CA ASN A 49 -33.86 -30.14 29.00
C ASN A 49 -33.28 -29.08 28.07
N PRO A 50 -33.91 -27.89 27.88
CA PRO A 50 -33.15 -26.73 27.43
C PRO A 50 -32.06 -26.53 28.48
N MET A 51 -30.84 -26.90 28.12
CA MET A 51 -29.66 -26.65 28.92
C MET A 51 -29.63 -25.13 29.06
N PHE A 52 -29.99 -24.62 30.24
CA PHE A 52 -29.82 -23.21 30.60
C PHE A 52 -28.35 -22.88 30.31
N ARG A 53 -28.08 -22.25 29.16
CA ARG A 53 -26.75 -21.73 28.87
C ARG A 53 -26.61 -20.46 29.70
N THR A 54 -25.61 -20.45 30.56
CA THR A 54 -25.16 -19.28 31.30
C THR A 54 -24.70 -18.22 30.29
N SER A 55 -25.14 -16.97 30.44
CA SER A 55 -24.62 -15.84 29.67
C SER A 55 -23.09 -15.79 29.82
N ALA A 56 -22.38 -15.70 28.70
CA ALA A 56 -20.93 -15.66 28.67
C ALA A 56 -20.43 -14.22 28.59
N VAL A 57 -19.32 -13.95 29.27
CA VAL A 57 -18.56 -12.72 29.11
C VAL A 57 -17.44 -12.98 28.10
N ARG A 58 -17.28 -12.09 27.11
CA ARG A 58 -16.15 -12.09 26.15
C ARG A 58 -15.54 -10.70 26.07
N ALA A 59 -14.23 -10.64 25.77
CA ALA A 59 -13.51 -9.38 25.71
C ALA A 59 -12.51 -9.33 24.55
N VAL A 60 -12.49 -8.21 23.84
CA VAL A 60 -11.38 -7.78 22.97
C VAL A 60 -10.72 -6.60 23.66
N ILE A 61 -9.43 -6.73 23.98
CA ILE A 61 -8.67 -5.79 24.78
C ILE A 61 -7.39 -5.47 24.01
N VAL A 62 -7.18 -4.19 23.71
CA VAL A 62 -6.06 -3.71 22.91
C VAL A 62 -5.28 -2.69 23.71
N GLY A 63 -3.96 -2.81 23.73
CA GLY A 63 -3.05 -1.85 24.34
C GLY A 63 -1.79 -1.68 23.52
N ILE A 64 -1.49 -0.46 23.07
CA ILE A 64 -0.38 -0.21 22.14
C ILE A 64 0.47 0.94 22.69
N SER A 65 1.63 0.58 23.21
CA SER A 65 2.66 1.51 23.69
C SER A 65 3.74 1.68 22.63
N ASP A 66 4.21 0.59 22.04
CA ASP A 66 5.22 0.57 20.97
C ASP A 66 4.54 0.58 19.60
N TYR A 67 4.83 1.59 18.78
CA TYR A 67 4.26 1.79 17.46
C TYR A 67 5.30 1.72 16.35
N GLN A 68 4.95 1.12 15.21
CA GLN A 68 5.90 0.95 14.12
C GLN A 68 6.33 2.27 13.46
N ASN A 69 5.37 3.18 13.22
CA ASN A 69 5.62 4.38 12.42
C ASN A 69 5.17 5.69 13.09
N ILE A 70 4.45 5.62 14.21
CA ILE A 70 4.00 6.79 14.97
C ILE A 70 4.71 6.84 16.33
N SER A 71 4.55 7.93 17.07
CA SER A 71 5.18 8.06 18.39
C SER A 71 4.65 7.01 19.37
N ASP A 72 5.56 6.49 20.18
CA ASP A 72 5.22 5.56 21.27
C ASP A 72 4.47 6.26 22.42
N LEU A 73 3.70 5.46 23.16
CA LEU A 73 3.08 5.79 24.44
C LEU A 73 3.77 5.03 25.57
N ASP A 74 3.62 5.47 26.81
CA ASP A 74 4.41 4.90 27.91
C ASP A 74 3.75 3.64 28.52
N TYR A 75 2.41 3.58 28.63
CA TYR A 75 1.75 2.57 29.47
C TYR A 75 0.44 1.98 28.91
N ALA A 76 0.10 2.24 27.65
CA ALA A 76 -1.15 1.77 27.05
C ALA A 76 -1.29 0.23 27.02
N ASP A 77 -0.21 -0.49 26.75
CA ASP A 77 -0.12 -1.95 26.84
C ASP A 77 -0.39 -2.47 28.26
N ARG A 78 0.20 -1.84 29.28
CA ARG A 78 -0.02 -2.19 30.70
C ARG A 78 -1.45 -1.97 31.15
N ASP A 79 -2.12 -0.96 30.59
CA ASP A 79 -3.52 -0.69 30.87
C ASP A 79 -4.44 -1.80 30.34
N ALA A 80 -4.16 -2.29 29.14
CA ALA A 80 -4.83 -3.45 28.57
C ALA A 80 -4.56 -4.72 29.39
N GLU A 81 -3.31 -4.97 29.78
CA GLU A 81 -2.94 -6.10 30.64
C GLU A 81 -3.70 -6.07 31.97
N ALA A 82 -3.80 -4.90 32.60
CA ALA A 82 -4.48 -4.73 33.87
C ALA A 82 -5.98 -5.02 33.76
N LEU A 83 -6.64 -4.56 32.70
CA LEU A 83 -8.06 -4.86 32.50
C LEU A 83 -8.28 -6.35 32.23
N ALA A 84 -7.41 -6.97 31.44
CA ALA A 84 -7.47 -8.42 31.19
C ALA A 84 -7.25 -9.21 32.50
N ALA A 85 -6.34 -8.76 33.37
CA ALA A 85 -6.13 -9.35 34.69
C ALA A 85 -7.34 -9.16 35.62
N TYR A 86 -8.01 -8.01 35.56
CA TYR A 86 -9.24 -7.77 36.30
C TYR A 86 -10.33 -8.77 35.89
N LEU A 87 -10.62 -8.92 34.59
CA LEU A 87 -11.65 -9.85 34.10
C LEU A 87 -11.38 -11.31 34.48
N ARG A 88 -10.11 -11.72 34.51
CA ARG A 88 -9.71 -13.07 34.97
C ARG A 88 -9.89 -13.29 36.47
N SER A 89 -9.94 -12.22 37.26
CA SER A 89 -10.02 -12.29 38.72
C SER A 89 -11.43 -12.63 39.20
N SER A 90 -11.55 -13.06 40.46
CA SER A 90 -12.86 -13.27 41.11
C SER A 90 -13.69 -11.98 41.24
N ALA A 91 -13.07 -10.80 41.14
CA ALA A 91 -13.79 -9.53 41.09
C ALA A 91 -14.35 -9.23 39.68
N GLY A 92 -13.62 -9.60 38.62
CA GLY A 92 -14.04 -9.41 37.24
C GLY A 92 -14.85 -10.56 36.64
N GLY A 93 -15.24 -11.53 37.45
CA GLY A 93 -16.14 -12.62 37.04
C GLY A 93 -15.46 -13.89 36.56
N GLU A 94 -14.14 -14.06 36.80
CA GLU A 94 -13.37 -15.26 36.44
C GLU A 94 -13.49 -15.63 34.95
N VAL A 95 -13.43 -14.61 34.09
CA VAL A 95 -13.57 -14.78 32.64
C VAL A 95 -12.45 -15.69 32.12
N PRO A 96 -12.79 -16.82 31.47
CA PRO A 96 -11.78 -17.75 30.96
C PRO A 96 -10.89 -17.11 29.89
N ASP A 97 -9.61 -17.50 29.83
CA ASP A 97 -8.67 -17.01 28.81
C ASP A 97 -9.17 -17.24 27.37
N SER A 98 -9.94 -18.30 27.11
CA SER A 98 -10.53 -18.56 25.80
C SER A 98 -11.49 -17.45 25.35
N ASN A 99 -12.05 -16.70 26.30
CA ASN A 99 -13.00 -15.61 26.10
C ASN A 99 -12.34 -14.22 26.14
N ILE A 100 -11.02 -14.13 26.20
CA ILE A 100 -10.29 -12.87 26.12
C ILE A 100 -9.38 -12.91 24.89
N ARG A 101 -9.43 -11.86 24.07
CA ARG A 101 -8.42 -11.56 23.06
C ARG A 101 -7.68 -10.32 23.52
N LEU A 102 -6.45 -10.51 24.00
CA LEU A 102 -5.55 -9.45 24.41
C LEU A 102 -4.54 -9.24 23.27
N LEU A 103 -4.49 -8.04 22.71
CA LEU A 103 -3.57 -7.66 21.65
C LEU A 103 -2.68 -6.53 22.17
N LEU A 104 -1.37 -6.78 22.24
CA LEU A 104 -0.40 -5.83 22.77
C LEU A 104 0.65 -5.47 21.72
N ASN A 105 0.96 -4.18 21.60
CA ASN A 105 2.08 -3.68 20.79
C ASN A 105 2.07 -4.28 19.36
N GLU A 106 3.13 -4.97 18.96
CA GLU A 106 3.26 -5.61 17.63
C GLU A 106 2.12 -6.61 17.28
N GLU A 107 1.43 -7.17 18.28
CA GLU A 107 0.29 -8.07 18.06
C GLU A 107 -1.00 -7.31 17.69
N ALA A 108 -1.04 -6.00 17.93
CA ALA A 108 -2.21 -5.15 17.73
C ALA A 108 -2.19 -4.43 16.37
N THR A 109 -1.99 -5.18 15.28
CA THR A 109 -2.15 -4.67 13.91
C THR A 109 -3.63 -4.42 13.57
N GLN A 110 -3.89 -3.63 12.53
CA GLN A 110 -5.26 -3.35 12.06
C GLN A 110 -6.04 -4.64 11.81
N MET A 111 -5.38 -5.62 11.18
CA MET A 111 -5.97 -6.91 10.82
C MET A 111 -6.19 -7.79 12.05
N GLN A 112 -5.29 -7.80 13.03
CA GLN A 112 -5.49 -8.56 14.27
C GLN A 112 -6.64 -8.01 15.11
N LEU A 113 -6.78 -6.69 15.20
CA LEU A 113 -7.93 -6.05 15.83
C LEU A 113 -9.23 -6.43 15.11
N ALA A 114 -9.23 -6.34 13.78
CA ALA A 114 -10.35 -6.76 12.95
C ALA A 114 -10.76 -8.23 13.23
N MET A 115 -9.79 -9.15 13.25
CA MET A 115 -10.00 -10.57 13.54
C MET A 115 -10.56 -10.82 14.95
N ALA A 116 -10.09 -10.06 15.94
CA ALA A 116 -10.56 -10.17 17.30
C ALA A 116 -12.01 -9.68 17.42
N LEU A 117 -12.38 -8.60 16.75
CA LEU A 117 -13.75 -8.09 16.74
C LEU A 117 -14.70 -9.00 15.93
N ASP A 118 -14.24 -9.59 14.83
CA ASP A 118 -14.97 -10.63 14.09
C ASP A 118 -15.29 -11.83 14.98
N TRP A 119 -14.27 -12.36 15.67
CA TRP A 119 -14.43 -13.44 16.65
C TRP A 119 -15.44 -13.07 17.75
N LEU A 120 -15.37 -11.86 18.27
CA LEU A 120 -16.30 -11.36 19.29
C LEU A 120 -17.73 -11.35 18.74
N GLN A 121 -17.91 -10.87 17.50
CA GLN A 121 -19.19 -10.88 16.82
C GLN A 121 -19.70 -12.31 16.60
N GLU A 122 -18.91 -13.21 16.01
CA GLU A 122 -19.29 -14.58 15.67
C GLU A 122 -19.70 -15.40 16.90
N GLU A 123 -18.87 -15.39 17.94
CA GLU A 123 -19.02 -16.27 19.10
C GLU A 123 -20.09 -15.77 20.09
N SER A 124 -20.40 -14.47 20.08
CA SER A 124 -21.40 -13.92 20.99
C SER A 124 -22.82 -14.35 20.59
N GLN A 125 -23.60 -14.70 21.61
CA GLN A 125 -24.98 -15.16 21.54
C GLN A 125 -25.90 -14.20 22.29
N PRO A 126 -27.22 -14.23 22.03
CA PRO A 126 -28.18 -13.41 22.77
C PRO A 126 -28.07 -13.57 24.29
N GLY A 127 -28.00 -12.45 25.00
CA GLY A 127 -27.82 -12.36 26.45
C GLY A 127 -26.36 -12.42 26.93
N ASP A 128 -25.38 -12.58 26.04
CA ASP A 128 -23.96 -12.47 26.39
C ASP A 128 -23.55 -11.01 26.67
N ARG A 129 -22.39 -10.83 27.31
CA ARG A 129 -21.76 -9.53 27.54
C ARG A 129 -20.41 -9.46 26.81
N ALA A 130 -20.21 -8.40 26.04
CA ALA A 130 -19.02 -8.16 25.23
C ALA A 130 -18.28 -6.89 25.69
N TYR A 131 -17.03 -7.04 26.14
CA TYR A 131 -16.13 -5.92 26.41
C TYR A 131 -15.29 -5.61 25.17
N ILE A 132 -15.24 -4.34 24.78
CA ILE A 132 -14.27 -3.83 23.80
C ILE A 132 -13.45 -2.76 24.51
N TYR A 133 -12.17 -3.01 24.74
CA TYR A 133 -11.25 -2.07 25.35
C TYR A 133 -10.13 -1.69 24.39
N PHE A 134 -9.87 -0.39 24.26
CA PHE A 134 -8.75 0.12 23.47
C PHE A 134 -7.98 1.17 24.27
N SER A 135 -6.69 0.94 24.47
CA SER A 135 -5.72 1.91 24.99
C SER A 135 -4.65 2.16 23.94
N GLY A 136 -4.46 3.42 23.55
CA GLY A 136 -3.54 3.79 22.46
C GLY A 136 -3.86 5.13 21.82
N HIS A 137 -3.23 5.42 20.69
CA HIS A 137 -3.55 6.62 19.91
C HIS A 137 -4.90 6.51 19.20
N GLY A 138 -5.72 7.57 19.35
CA GLY A 138 -6.86 7.87 18.49
C GLY A 138 -6.59 9.17 17.74
N ASP A 139 -6.93 9.22 16.45
CA ASP A 139 -6.79 10.46 15.68
C ASP A 139 -7.90 10.61 14.62
N VAL A 140 -7.99 11.80 14.03
CA VAL A 140 -8.85 12.07 12.88
C VAL A 140 -8.00 12.39 11.67
N GLU A 141 -8.46 11.95 10.51
CA GLU A 141 -7.84 12.35 9.25
C GLU A 141 -8.06 13.86 9.03
N LYS A 142 -7.00 14.67 9.22
CA LYS A 142 -7.10 16.14 9.20
C LYS A 142 -7.12 16.72 7.79
N LYS A 143 -6.68 15.94 6.79
CA LYS A 143 -6.39 16.46 5.44
C LYS A 143 -7.46 16.13 4.41
N THR A 144 -8.45 15.31 4.75
CA THR A 144 -9.59 15.03 3.86
C THR A 144 -10.85 15.77 4.30
N ALA A 145 -11.71 16.15 3.35
CA ALA A 145 -12.96 16.86 3.63
C ALA A 145 -13.93 16.11 4.55
N ARG A 146 -13.69 14.81 4.81
CA ARG A 146 -14.59 13.92 5.56
C ARG A 146 -14.17 13.65 7.02
N GLN A 147 -13.04 14.18 7.50
CA GLN A 147 -12.56 14.10 8.90
C GLN A 147 -12.93 12.80 9.65
N ARG A 148 -12.65 11.63 9.05
CA ARG A 148 -12.99 10.33 9.65
C ARG A 148 -12.07 10.04 10.84
N GLY A 149 -12.62 9.44 11.89
CA GLY A 149 -11.88 9.05 13.09
C GLY A 149 -11.36 7.62 13.02
N PHE A 150 -10.19 7.39 13.61
CA PHE A 150 -9.45 6.12 13.60
C PHE A 150 -8.93 5.78 15.00
N LEU A 151 -8.90 4.49 15.29
CA LEU A 151 -8.05 3.90 16.31
C LEU A 151 -6.73 3.51 15.62
N LEU A 152 -5.61 4.09 16.05
CA LEU A 152 -4.32 3.81 15.43
C LEU A 152 -3.77 2.51 15.98
N THR A 153 -3.61 1.52 15.10
CA THR A 153 -3.01 0.21 15.40
C THR A 153 -1.49 0.24 15.21
N TYR A 154 -0.79 -0.82 15.61
CA TYR A 154 0.68 -0.87 15.59
C TYR A 154 1.29 -0.47 14.24
N ASP A 155 0.66 -0.92 13.16
CA ASP A 155 1.06 -0.75 11.76
C ASP A 155 0.53 0.53 11.11
N ALA A 156 0.01 1.48 11.89
CA ALA A 156 -0.53 2.74 11.40
C ALA A 156 0.56 3.59 10.70
N PRO A 157 0.28 4.15 9.52
CA PRO A 157 1.18 5.08 8.86
C PRO A 157 1.15 6.44 9.58
N ASN A 158 2.26 7.18 9.51
CA ASN A 158 2.38 8.51 10.12
C ASN A 158 1.72 9.65 9.33
N THR A 159 1.11 9.36 8.19
CA THR A 159 0.66 10.39 7.23
C THR A 159 -0.79 10.21 6.75
N THR A 160 -1.18 9.03 6.25
CA THR A 160 -2.51 8.79 5.67
C THR A 160 -3.13 7.51 6.23
N TYR A 161 -3.98 7.64 7.24
CA TYR A 161 -4.60 6.49 7.93
C TYR A 161 -5.54 5.69 7.01
N MET A 162 -6.13 6.34 6.01
CA MET A 162 -7.00 5.68 5.02
C MET A 162 -6.27 4.62 4.17
N ALA A 163 -4.94 4.68 4.07
CA ALA A 163 -4.18 3.74 3.24
C ALA A 163 -4.06 2.32 3.85
N GLY A 164 -4.55 2.12 5.07
CA GLY A 164 -4.40 0.89 5.87
C GLY A 164 -3.49 1.11 7.07
N GLY A 165 -3.44 0.13 7.97
CA GLY A 165 -2.71 0.18 9.24
C GLY A 165 -3.43 0.93 10.36
N ALA A 166 -4.61 1.49 10.14
CA ALA A 166 -5.40 2.17 11.18
C ALA A 166 -6.87 1.73 11.10
N PHE A 167 -7.51 1.48 12.24
CA PHE A 167 -8.86 0.93 12.29
C PHE A 167 -9.94 2.03 12.27
N PRO A 168 -10.79 2.11 11.22
CA PRO A 168 -11.82 3.13 11.14
C PRO A 168 -12.88 2.98 12.24
N ILE A 169 -13.22 4.08 12.93
CA ILE A 169 -14.25 4.07 13.98
C ILE A 169 -15.63 3.64 13.45
N LEU A 170 -15.93 3.92 12.18
CA LEU A 170 -17.18 3.50 11.56
C LEU A 170 -17.35 1.98 11.53
N PHE A 171 -16.28 1.22 11.28
CA PHE A 171 -16.34 -0.24 11.31
C PHE A 171 -16.58 -0.76 12.72
N LEU A 172 -15.98 -0.12 13.73
CA LEU A 172 -16.26 -0.44 15.13
C LEU A 172 -17.74 -0.22 15.46
N GLN A 173 -18.32 0.89 14.98
CA GLN A 173 -19.74 1.20 15.20
C GLN A 173 -20.67 0.19 14.52
N ASP A 174 -20.34 -0.27 13.30
CA ASP A 174 -21.10 -1.31 12.61
C ASP A 174 -21.10 -2.63 13.40
N ILE A 175 -19.93 -3.04 13.92
CA ILE A 175 -19.79 -4.26 14.73
C ILE A 175 -20.59 -4.15 16.04
N ILE A 176 -20.49 -3.01 16.73
CA ILE A 176 -21.28 -2.75 17.95
C ILE A 176 -22.77 -2.80 17.63
N GLY A 177 -23.21 -2.22 16.51
CA GLY A 177 -24.60 -2.24 16.07
C GLY A 177 -25.13 -3.66 15.85
N VAL A 178 -24.36 -4.53 15.21
CA VAL A 178 -24.76 -5.94 15.02
C VAL A 178 -24.82 -6.69 16.35
N LEU A 179 -23.81 -6.54 17.22
CA LEU A 179 -23.80 -7.15 18.55
C LEU A 179 -25.01 -6.73 19.39
N SER A 180 -25.23 -5.42 19.53
CA SER A 180 -26.25 -4.86 20.41
C SER A 180 -27.68 -5.02 19.87
N SER A 181 -27.89 -4.72 18.59
CA SER A 181 -29.23 -4.58 18.01
C SER A 181 -29.72 -5.84 17.31
N GLU A 182 -28.83 -6.63 16.70
CA GLU A 182 -29.22 -7.86 15.98
C GLU A 182 -29.05 -9.11 16.84
N LYS A 183 -28.00 -9.15 17.69
CA LYS A 183 -27.70 -10.31 18.53
C LYS A 183 -28.13 -10.18 19.98
N ASP A 184 -28.65 -9.03 20.44
CA ASP A 184 -29.06 -8.81 21.84
C ASP A 184 -27.91 -9.11 22.83
N VAL A 185 -26.70 -8.66 22.48
CA VAL A 185 -25.50 -8.74 23.30
C VAL A 185 -25.31 -7.40 24.01
N GLU A 186 -25.03 -7.43 25.31
CA GLU A 186 -24.65 -6.24 26.06
C GLU A 186 -23.22 -5.84 25.73
N VAL A 187 -23.03 -4.69 25.07
CA VAL A 187 -21.71 -4.20 24.66
C VAL A 187 -21.23 -3.11 25.59
N ILE A 188 -20.07 -3.32 26.21
CA ILE A 188 -19.37 -2.33 27.03
C ILE A 188 -18.09 -1.89 26.30
N LEU A 189 -18.13 -0.71 25.68
CA LEU A 189 -16.99 -0.08 25.04
C LEU A 189 -16.25 0.80 26.04
N MET A 190 -14.95 0.57 26.18
CA MET A 190 -14.05 1.35 27.01
C MET A 190 -12.88 1.84 26.16
N ALA A 191 -12.57 3.14 26.20
CA ALA A 191 -11.46 3.66 25.42
C ALA A 191 -10.59 4.61 26.24
N ASP A 192 -9.33 4.24 26.40
CA ASP A 192 -8.27 5.09 26.94
C ASP A 192 -7.37 5.59 25.80
N ALA A 193 -7.95 6.43 24.94
CA ALA A 193 -7.27 6.98 23.79
C ALA A 193 -7.22 8.51 23.83
N CYS A 194 -6.13 9.09 23.35
CA CYS A 194 -6.10 10.53 23.07
C CYS A 194 -7.31 10.89 22.19
N ARG A 195 -8.14 11.86 22.63
CA ARG A 195 -9.38 12.28 21.94
C ARG A 195 -10.50 11.23 21.90
N ALA A 196 -10.56 10.32 22.89
CA ALA A 196 -11.63 9.32 23.02
C ALA A 196 -13.04 9.93 22.94
N GLY A 197 -13.25 11.19 23.36
CA GLY A 197 -14.54 11.89 23.27
C GLY A 197 -15.17 11.95 21.87
N LYS A 198 -14.42 11.76 20.78
CA LYS A 198 -15.00 11.65 19.42
C LYS A 198 -15.78 10.35 19.19
N LEU A 199 -15.57 9.31 20.01
CA LEU A 199 -16.35 8.07 19.99
C LEU A 199 -17.78 8.24 20.52
N ALA A 200 -18.06 9.35 21.22
CA ALA A 200 -19.37 9.66 21.78
C ALA A 200 -20.35 10.31 20.79
N GLY A 201 -19.86 10.88 19.67
CA GLY A 201 -20.66 11.65 18.72
C GLY A 201 -21.16 10.82 17.53
N ASN A 202 -22.47 10.86 17.26
CA ASN A 202 -23.11 10.31 16.06
C ASN A 202 -22.72 11.13 14.81
N SER A 203 -21.55 10.89 14.25
CA SER A 203 -21.26 11.29 12.86
C SER A 203 -21.79 10.25 11.87
N ILE A 204 -23.10 9.99 11.92
CA ILE A 204 -23.84 9.44 10.78
C ILE A 204 -24.59 10.61 10.15
N GLY A 205 -24.12 11.03 8.98
CA GLY A 205 -24.79 12.04 8.18
C GLY A 205 -26.22 11.63 7.86
N GLY A 206 -27.17 12.48 8.25
CA GLY A 206 -28.48 12.62 7.61
C GLY A 206 -29.48 11.49 7.81
N ASN A 207 -30.24 11.52 8.90
CA ASN A 207 -31.72 11.56 8.88
C ASN A 207 -32.27 11.58 10.32
N HIS A 208 -33.36 12.32 10.53
CA HIS A 208 -34.02 12.51 11.82
C HIS A 208 -34.53 11.18 12.41
N VAL A 209 -33.75 10.59 13.32
CA VAL A 209 -34.23 9.54 14.24
C VAL A 209 -34.82 10.25 15.46
N THR A 210 -36.05 9.90 15.85
CA THR A 210 -36.73 10.47 17.02
C THR A 210 -36.00 10.09 18.30
N ALA A 211 -36.00 10.98 19.30
CA ALA A 211 -35.33 10.78 20.59
C ALA A 211 -35.73 9.47 21.31
N GLU A 212 -36.96 8.99 21.13
CA GLU A 212 -37.42 7.69 21.64
C GLU A 212 -36.77 6.50 20.92
N LYS A 213 -36.58 6.55 19.59
CA LYS A 213 -35.86 5.51 18.83
C LYS A 213 -34.36 5.52 19.08
N LEU A 214 -33.80 6.70 19.39
CA LEU A 214 -32.41 6.86 19.79
C LEU A 214 -32.18 6.28 21.20
N ALA A 215 -33.15 6.43 22.12
CA ALA A 215 -33.07 5.83 23.45
C ALA A 215 -33.22 4.29 23.40
N GLU A 216 -34.08 3.76 22.52
CA GLU A 216 -34.21 2.32 22.28
C GLU A 216 -32.97 1.70 21.61
N SER A 217 -32.21 2.45 20.79
CA SER A 217 -31.01 1.95 20.12
C SER A 217 -29.76 1.83 21.02
N TYR A 218 -29.83 2.26 22.28
CA TYR A 218 -28.70 2.24 23.24
C TYR A 218 -29.00 1.44 24.52
N ALA A 219 -30.07 0.65 24.58
CA ALA A 219 -30.38 -0.12 25.79
C ALA A 219 -29.28 -1.15 26.16
N ASN A 220 -28.57 -1.66 25.15
CA ASN A 220 -27.51 -2.68 25.29
C ASN A 220 -26.10 -2.14 24.95
N GLU A 221 -25.90 -0.82 24.95
CA GLU A 221 -24.59 -0.21 24.64
C GLU A 221 -24.16 0.76 25.75
N ILE A 222 -23.02 0.47 26.37
CA ILE A 222 -22.39 1.30 27.41
C ILE A 222 -21.03 1.78 26.90
N LYS A 223 -20.76 3.08 27.03
CA LYS A 223 -19.46 3.68 26.69
C LYS A 223 -18.83 4.32 27.91
N ILE A 224 -17.56 4.01 28.16
CA ILE A 224 -16.75 4.62 29.22
C ILE A 224 -15.45 5.10 28.59
N LEU A 225 -15.30 6.40 28.42
CA LEU A 225 -14.20 7.02 27.68
C LEU A 225 -13.32 7.82 28.64
N SER A 226 -12.00 7.81 28.41
CA SER A 226 -11.04 8.37 29.36
C SER A 226 -11.09 9.89 29.52
N CYS A 227 -11.58 10.62 28.51
CA CYS A 227 -11.61 12.08 28.51
C CYS A 227 -12.72 12.65 27.61
N GLN A 228 -13.06 13.93 27.80
CA GLN A 228 -13.96 14.66 26.90
C GLN A 228 -13.31 14.95 25.52
N GLN A 229 -14.08 15.50 24.59
CA GLN A 229 -13.67 15.69 23.18
C GLN A 229 -12.41 16.56 22.99
N ASP A 230 -12.13 17.48 23.91
CA ASP A 230 -11.03 18.45 23.85
C ASP A 230 -9.97 18.26 24.96
N GLU A 231 -9.98 17.10 25.63
CA GLU A 231 -9.06 16.75 26.71
C GLU A 231 -8.06 15.66 26.26
N LEU A 232 -6.97 15.51 27.01
CA LEU A 232 -5.95 14.47 26.82
C LEU A 232 -5.96 13.51 27.99
N SER A 233 -5.74 12.22 27.71
CA SER A 233 -5.51 11.22 28.77
C SER A 233 -4.12 11.39 29.36
N GLN A 234 -3.97 11.19 30.67
CA GLN A 234 -2.70 11.29 31.39
C GLN A 234 -2.22 9.91 31.88
N GLU A 235 -0.91 9.69 31.83
CA GLU A 235 -0.26 8.45 32.24
C GLU A 235 1.05 8.70 33.00
N GLY A 236 1.50 7.72 33.80
CA GLY A 236 2.65 7.91 34.69
C GLY A 236 2.86 6.82 35.74
N GLU A 237 4.09 6.73 36.28
CA GLU A 237 4.49 5.70 37.27
C GLU A 237 3.67 5.70 38.56
N ARG A 238 3.15 6.87 38.96
CA ARG A 238 2.35 7.04 40.19
C ARG A 238 1.06 6.21 40.21
N TRP A 239 0.61 5.73 39.06
CA TRP A 239 -0.57 4.90 38.93
C TRP A 239 -0.15 3.45 38.74
N GLY A 240 -0.13 2.69 39.83
CA GLY A 240 0.15 1.24 39.80
C GLY A 240 1.52 0.86 39.24
N GLY A 241 2.53 1.74 39.32
CA GLY A 241 3.87 1.50 38.78
C GLY A 241 4.01 1.80 37.28
N GLY A 242 3.06 2.52 36.69
CA GLY A 242 3.08 2.98 35.29
C GLY A 242 1.83 2.55 34.54
N ARG A 243 0.81 3.43 34.53
CA ARG A 243 -0.52 3.25 33.91
C ARG A 243 -1.18 4.60 33.58
N GLY A 244 -2.22 4.58 32.76
CA GLY A 244 -3.15 5.70 32.58
C GLY A 244 -4.00 5.95 33.83
N VAL A 245 -4.21 7.21 34.21
CA VAL A 245 -5.01 7.60 35.39
C VAL A 245 -6.45 7.07 35.31
N PHE A 246 -7.03 7.10 34.11
CA PHE A 246 -8.38 6.64 33.86
C PHE A 246 -8.48 5.12 34.03
N SER A 247 -7.65 4.35 33.31
CA SER A 247 -7.69 2.90 33.36
C SER A 247 -7.36 2.36 34.76
N TYR A 248 -6.48 3.06 35.50
CA TYR A 248 -6.14 2.74 36.88
C TYR A 248 -7.37 2.83 37.80
N HIS A 249 -8.03 3.99 37.82
CA HIS A 249 -9.21 4.20 38.66
C HIS A 249 -10.45 3.45 38.15
N LEU A 250 -10.57 3.17 36.86
CA LEU A 250 -11.65 2.35 36.30
C LEU A 250 -11.68 0.96 36.93
N ILE A 251 -10.53 0.28 36.97
CA ILE A 251 -10.44 -1.07 37.54
C ILE A 251 -10.73 -1.04 39.04
N GLU A 252 -10.19 -0.06 39.76
CA GLU A 252 -10.45 0.12 41.19
C GLU A 252 -11.94 0.33 41.50
N GLY A 253 -12.59 1.18 40.71
CA GLY A 253 -14.02 1.43 40.81
C GLY A 253 -14.81 0.14 40.59
N LEU A 254 -14.49 -0.60 39.52
CA LEU A 254 -15.14 -1.88 39.18
C LEU A 254 -14.92 -2.98 40.23
N ILE A 255 -13.76 -3.02 40.91
CA ILE A 255 -13.51 -3.94 42.03
C ILE A 255 -14.46 -3.65 43.22
N GLY A 256 -14.93 -2.41 43.34
CA GLY A 256 -15.91 -2.00 44.35
C GLY A 256 -15.54 -0.74 45.12
N LEU A 257 -14.51 0.02 44.73
CA LEU A 257 -14.29 1.34 45.33
C LEU A 257 -15.32 2.38 44.88
N ALA A 258 -16.05 2.10 43.79
CA ALA A 258 -17.15 2.94 43.32
C ALA A 258 -18.50 2.63 44.01
N ASP A 259 -18.65 1.47 44.68
CA ASP A 259 -19.87 1.06 45.40
C ASP A 259 -20.11 1.99 46.60
N ALA A 260 -20.81 3.10 46.33
CA ALA A 260 -21.12 4.14 47.30
C ALA A 260 -22.42 3.84 48.05
N SER A 261 -23.31 3.06 47.44
CA SER A 261 -24.57 2.60 48.03
C SER A 261 -24.36 1.52 49.08
N GLY A 262 -23.27 0.75 48.97
CA GLY A 262 -22.94 -0.40 49.83
C GLY A 262 -23.79 -1.63 49.54
N ASP A 263 -24.40 -1.72 48.36
CA ASP A 263 -25.28 -2.83 47.96
C ASP A 263 -24.54 -4.02 47.34
N SER A 264 -23.20 -3.94 47.28
CA SER A 264 -22.31 -4.95 46.70
C SER A 264 -22.45 -5.10 45.17
N GLU A 265 -23.03 -4.11 44.50
CA GLU A 265 -22.94 -3.94 43.05
C GLU A 265 -22.32 -2.56 42.74
N VAL A 266 -21.74 -2.41 41.55
CA VAL A 266 -21.28 -1.12 41.04
C VAL A 266 -22.12 -0.80 39.82
N ASP A 267 -22.98 0.20 39.93
CA ASP A 267 -23.78 0.68 38.81
C ASP A 267 -23.04 1.73 37.95
N LEU A 268 -23.59 2.03 36.78
CA LEU A 268 -23.00 2.99 35.84
C LEU A 268 -22.94 4.43 36.40
N ARG A 269 -23.83 4.80 37.33
CA ARG A 269 -23.81 6.12 38.00
C ARG A 269 -22.69 6.19 39.03
N GLU A 270 -22.51 5.14 39.80
CA GLU A 270 -21.46 4.98 40.80
C GLU A 270 -20.08 5.03 40.15
N ILE A 271 -19.85 4.24 39.09
CA ILE A 271 -18.58 4.29 38.38
C ILE A 271 -18.30 5.66 37.79
N ARG A 272 -19.31 6.33 37.22
CA ARG A 272 -19.17 7.68 36.65
C ARG A 272 -18.75 8.67 37.73
N ASN A 273 -19.47 8.71 38.85
CA ASN A 273 -19.18 9.65 39.93
C ASN A 273 -17.80 9.38 40.55
N TYR A 274 -17.43 8.11 40.72
CA TYR A 274 -16.11 7.72 41.22
C TYR A 274 -14.99 8.19 40.27
N LEU A 275 -15.12 7.88 38.98
CA LEU A 275 -14.15 8.25 37.95
C LEU A 275 -14.01 9.77 37.80
N GLU A 276 -15.12 10.52 37.73
CA GLU A 276 -15.11 11.98 37.69
C GLU A 276 -14.38 12.58 38.89
N SER A 277 -14.59 12.01 40.09
CA SER A 277 -13.92 12.46 41.31
C SER A 277 -12.43 12.13 41.31
N GLN A 278 -12.05 10.87 41.12
CA GLN A 278 -10.66 10.42 41.27
C GLN A 278 -9.78 10.97 40.14
N VAL A 279 -10.21 10.79 38.88
CA VAL A 279 -9.45 11.25 37.72
C VAL A 279 -9.37 12.77 37.69
N GLY A 280 -10.49 13.47 37.95
CA GLY A 280 -10.50 14.92 38.03
C GLY A 280 -9.59 15.45 39.13
N GLN A 281 -9.57 14.84 40.31
CA GLN A 281 -8.72 15.27 41.42
C GLN A 281 -7.22 15.05 41.13
N GLU A 282 -6.84 13.88 40.63
CA GLU A 282 -5.43 13.51 40.42
C GLU A 282 -4.79 14.15 39.19
N THR A 283 -5.61 14.57 38.23
CA THR A 283 -5.19 15.35 37.06
C THR A 283 -5.30 16.86 37.26
N ALA A 284 -5.69 17.32 38.46
CA ALA A 284 -5.97 18.72 38.77
C ALA A 284 -7.01 19.37 37.83
N GLY A 285 -8.02 18.58 37.42
CA GLY A 285 -9.14 19.01 36.57
C GLY A 285 -8.81 19.08 35.08
N ASN A 286 -7.74 18.44 34.63
CA ASN A 286 -7.33 18.45 33.21
C ASN A 286 -7.90 17.26 32.40
N GLN A 287 -8.53 16.30 33.07
CA GLN A 287 -9.14 15.12 32.45
C GLN A 287 -10.43 14.74 33.19
N PHE A 288 -11.52 14.59 32.44
CA PHE A 288 -12.83 14.14 32.92
C PHE A 288 -13.36 12.99 32.06
N PRO A 289 -13.47 11.77 32.63
CA PRO A 289 -14.04 10.64 31.91
C PRO A 289 -15.48 10.89 31.45
N LEU A 290 -15.86 10.33 30.30
CA LEU A 290 -17.20 10.43 29.74
C LEU A 290 -17.90 9.07 29.80
N VAL A 291 -19.06 9.01 30.44
CA VAL A 291 -19.85 7.79 30.60
C VAL A 291 -21.22 7.95 29.93
N VAL A 292 -21.57 7.02 29.05
CA VAL A 292 -22.82 7.00 28.27
C VAL A 292 -23.48 5.63 28.42
N GLY A 293 -24.78 5.60 28.73
CA GLY A 293 -25.58 4.38 28.91
C GLY A 293 -26.69 4.58 29.95
N ASP A 294 -27.40 3.50 30.30
CA ASP A 294 -28.37 3.52 31.41
C ASP A 294 -27.64 3.61 32.76
N LEU A 295 -27.83 4.74 33.46
CA LEU A 295 -27.18 5.03 34.73
C LEU A 295 -27.58 4.10 35.87
N GLY A 296 -28.67 3.34 35.76
CA GLY A 296 -29.05 2.31 36.74
C GLY A 296 -28.48 0.93 36.42
N HIS A 297 -27.71 0.78 35.34
CA HIS A 297 -27.23 -0.52 34.88
C HIS A 297 -26.07 -1.02 35.76
N ALA A 298 -26.16 -2.27 36.24
CA ALA A 298 -25.14 -2.92 37.04
C ALA A 298 -23.95 -3.37 36.17
N LEU A 299 -22.77 -2.79 36.39
CA LEU A 299 -21.55 -3.10 35.64
C LEU A 299 -20.75 -4.23 36.24
N ALA A 300 -20.60 -4.24 37.57
CA ALA A 300 -19.78 -5.20 38.28
C ALA A 300 -20.43 -5.62 39.61
N LYS A 301 -20.12 -6.84 40.04
CA LYS A 301 -20.45 -7.31 41.39
C LYS A 301 -19.23 -7.17 42.28
N VAL A 302 -19.43 -6.63 43.47
CA VAL A 302 -18.34 -6.39 44.42
C VAL A 302 -17.96 -7.70 45.09
N ASN A 303 -16.73 -8.14 44.84
CA ASN A 303 -16.13 -9.22 45.61
C ASN A 303 -15.49 -8.64 46.87
N ASN A 304 -16.12 -8.85 48.03
CA ASN A 304 -15.68 -8.28 49.31
C ASN A 304 -14.23 -8.66 49.70
N GLU A 305 -13.74 -9.84 49.32
CA GLU A 305 -12.36 -10.24 49.59
C GLU A 305 -11.36 -9.47 48.71
N SER A 306 -11.66 -9.32 47.42
CA SER A 306 -10.85 -8.52 46.49
C SER A 306 -10.89 -7.02 46.85
N LEU A 307 -12.04 -6.49 47.26
CA LEU A 307 -12.17 -5.12 47.74
C LEU A 307 -11.39 -4.90 49.06
N ALA A 308 -11.46 -5.85 49.99
CA ALA A 308 -10.68 -5.79 51.23
C ALA A 308 -9.17 -5.82 50.95
N ARG A 309 -8.71 -6.73 50.06
CA ARG A 309 -7.32 -6.77 49.60
C ARG A 309 -6.90 -5.47 48.93
N LEU A 310 -7.71 -4.91 48.04
CA LEU A 310 -7.39 -3.63 47.39
C LEU A 310 -7.24 -2.48 48.41
N LYS A 311 -8.12 -2.43 49.42
CA LYS A 311 -8.04 -1.44 50.52
C LYS A 311 -6.79 -1.64 51.38
N GLU A 312 -6.43 -2.89 51.67
CA GLU A 312 -5.22 -3.26 52.40
C GLU A 312 -3.95 -2.94 51.58
N GLU A 313 -3.92 -3.31 50.30
CA GLU A 313 -2.84 -3.00 49.35
C GLU A 313 -2.65 -1.51 49.21
N LYS A 314 -3.71 -0.69 49.08
CA LYS A 314 -3.59 0.78 49.10
C LYS A 314 -3.03 1.32 50.41
N SER A 315 -3.35 0.69 51.54
CA SER A 315 -2.79 1.06 52.84
C SER A 315 -1.31 0.64 52.99
N GLU A 316 -0.91 -0.45 52.33
CA GLU A 316 0.47 -0.94 52.28
C GLU A 316 1.31 -0.25 51.19
N LEU A 317 0.73 0.23 50.08
CA LEU A 317 1.42 0.86 48.94
C LEU A 317 2.09 2.17 49.37
N VAL A 318 1.43 2.93 50.26
CA VAL A 318 2.01 4.12 50.94
C VAL A 318 3.28 3.76 51.74
N MET A 319 3.49 2.47 52.06
CA MET A 319 4.67 1.94 52.77
C MET A 319 5.60 1.08 51.89
N LYS A 320 5.20 0.68 50.68
CA LYS A 320 5.88 -0.33 49.84
C LYS A 320 6.26 0.15 48.43
N GLU A 321 6.24 1.45 48.13
CA GLU A 321 6.91 2.01 46.93
C GLU A 321 8.45 1.79 46.89
N ALA A 322 9.03 1.09 47.87
CA ALA A 322 10.47 0.90 47.99
C ALA A 322 11.02 -0.44 47.45
N VAL A 323 10.23 -1.49 47.18
CA VAL A 323 10.83 -2.82 46.92
C VAL A 323 10.05 -3.70 45.93
N ALA A 324 10.65 -3.86 44.75
CA ALA A 324 10.69 -5.09 43.91
C ALA A 324 9.54 -5.40 42.93
N MET A 325 9.75 -4.93 41.69
CA MET A 325 9.44 -5.65 40.46
C MET A 325 10.29 -6.93 40.32
N LYS A 326 9.68 -8.12 40.10
CA LYS A 326 10.06 -9.11 39.06
C LYS A 326 9.32 -10.46 39.12
N ASN A 327 8.74 -10.83 37.95
CA ASN A 327 8.60 -12.15 37.32
C ASN A 327 7.41 -13.08 37.66
N ARG A 328 6.58 -13.42 36.63
CA ARG A 328 5.82 -14.68 36.49
C ARG A 328 5.56 -15.06 35.01
N GLY A 329 5.52 -16.37 34.71
CA GLY A 329 5.10 -16.96 33.44
C GLY A 329 4.66 -18.43 33.63
N GLY A 330 3.63 -18.88 32.90
CA GLY A 330 2.95 -20.19 33.06
C GLY A 330 2.85 -21.00 31.75
N SER A 331 2.69 -22.32 31.89
CA SER A 331 3.06 -23.39 30.95
C SER A 331 2.02 -23.79 29.89
N ARG A 332 2.53 -24.09 28.68
CA ARG A 332 1.86 -24.71 27.51
C ARG A 332 1.76 -26.25 27.61
N PRO A 333 0.88 -26.90 26.81
CA PRO A 333 0.68 -28.35 26.81
C PRO A 333 1.75 -29.14 26.03
N ASP A 334 1.66 -30.47 26.12
CA ASP A 334 2.71 -31.46 25.78
C ASP A 334 3.27 -31.34 24.32
N PRO A 335 4.58 -31.05 24.16
CA PRO A 335 5.24 -30.85 22.87
C PRO A 335 5.25 -32.05 21.92
N ASP A 336 5.04 -33.27 22.42
CA ASP A 336 5.40 -34.51 21.70
C ASP A 336 4.31 -35.06 20.77
N THR A 337 3.18 -34.37 20.61
CA THR A 337 2.14 -34.79 19.65
C THR A 337 2.47 -34.32 18.22
N LEU A 338 2.31 -35.20 17.22
CA LEU A 338 2.48 -34.84 15.80
C LEU A 338 1.67 -33.59 15.40
N ILE A 339 0.49 -33.45 16.02
CA ILE A 339 -0.41 -32.31 15.88
C ILE A 339 0.24 -31.00 16.37
N TRP A 340 0.87 -31.03 17.55
CA TRP A 340 1.56 -29.87 18.09
C TRP A 340 2.83 -29.54 17.31
N GLN A 341 3.56 -30.55 16.83
CA GLN A 341 4.72 -30.34 15.95
C GLN A 341 4.32 -29.64 14.64
N GLN A 342 3.17 -30.00 14.05
CA GLN A 342 2.67 -29.32 12.85
C GLN A 342 2.16 -27.90 13.14
N TYR A 343 1.51 -27.67 14.28
CA TYR A 343 1.12 -26.32 14.71
C TYR A 343 2.34 -25.43 15.03
N LEU A 344 3.38 -25.97 15.65
CA LEU A 344 4.66 -25.27 15.86
C LEU A 344 5.33 -24.95 14.53
N ALA A 345 5.41 -25.92 13.61
CA ALA A 345 5.96 -25.70 12.28
C ALA A 345 5.18 -24.63 11.50
N PHE A 346 3.85 -24.58 11.65
CA PHE A 346 3.03 -23.51 11.08
C PHE A 346 3.39 -22.15 11.68
N ASN A 347 3.45 -22.01 13.02
CA ASN A 347 3.77 -20.73 13.64
C ASN A 347 5.19 -20.27 13.29
N GLU A 348 6.15 -21.20 13.19
CA GLU A 348 7.52 -20.88 12.76
C GLU A 348 7.53 -20.44 11.29
N ALA A 349 6.79 -21.12 10.41
CA ALA A 349 6.67 -20.71 9.01
C ALA A 349 6.02 -19.32 8.85
N VAL A 350 5.02 -18.99 9.68
CA VAL A 350 4.43 -17.64 9.72
C VAL A 350 5.45 -16.60 10.19
N LYS A 351 6.18 -16.90 11.26
CA LYS A 351 7.22 -16.03 11.83
C LYS A 351 8.38 -15.78 10.85
N ASP A 352 8.79 -16.82 10.11
CA ASP A 352 9.83 -16.75 9.08
C ASP A 352 9.33 -16.14 7.76
N LYS A 353 8.06 -15.71 7.68
CA LYS A 353 7.41 -15.17 6.48
C LYS A 353 7.37 -16.16 5.29
N HIS A 354 7.50 -17.45 5.55
CA HIS A 354 7.28 -18.52 4.57
C HIS A 354 5.78 -18.81 4.43
N LEU A 355 5.02 -17.87 3.86
CA LEU A 355 3.56 -17.89 3.91
C LEU A 355 2.94 -18.80 2.83
N LEU A 356 3.21 -18.50 1.56
CA LEU A 356 2.87 -19.37 0.41
C LEU A 356 4.12 -19.97 -0.25
N TYR A 357 5.27 -19.29 -0.14
CA TYR A 357 6.50 -19.62 -0.82
C TYR A 357 7.69 -19.67 0.16
N PRO A 358 8.68 -20.58 -0.06
CA PRO A 358 8.63 -21.69 -1.01
C PRO A 358 7.56 -22.73 -0.59
N GLU A 359 6.92 -23.40 -1.56
CA GLU A 359 5.76 -24.28 -1.31
C GLU A 359 6.08 -25.40 -0.29
N GLY A 360 7.33 -25.88 -0.29
CA GLY A 360 7.86 -26.83 0.68
C GLY A 360 8.07 -26.19 2.05
N GLY A 361 7.13 -26.44 2.98
CA GLY A 361 7.22 -25.93 4.36
C GLY A 361 6.47 -24.62 4.60
N ALA A 362 5.82 -24.06 3.57
CA ALA A 362 4.99 -22.87 3.72
C ALA A 362 3.83 -23.06 4.70
N ALA A 363 3.49 -21.99 5.42
CA ALA A 363 2.39 -21.97 6.39
C ALA A 363 1.05 -22.42 5.76
N TYR A 364 0.77 -22.01 4.52
CA TYR A 364 -0.42 -22.45 3.79
C TYR A 364 -0.43 -23.95 3.47
N THR A 365 0.70 -24.51 3.03
CA THR A 365 0.84 -25.95 2.76
C THR A 365 0.64 -26.78 4.04
N ILE A 366 1.16 -26.29 5.17
CA ILE A 366 0.96 -26.93 6.48
C ILE A 366 -0.51 -26.84 6.89
N TYR A 367 -1.13 -25.67 6.75
CA TYR A 367 -2.56 -25.47 7.03
C TYR A 367 -3.45 -26.39 6.19
N GLN A 368 -3.20 -26.51 4.88
CA GLN A 368 -3.97 -27.38 3.99
C GLN A 368 -3.91 -28.86 4.38
N LYS A 369 -2.74 -29.35 4.82
CA LYS A 369 -2.58 -30.74 5.30
C LYS A 369 -3.44 -31.02 6.55
N ILE A 370 -3.62 -30.01 7.40
CA ILE A 370 -4.32 -30.11 8.68
C ILE A 370 -5.83 -29.86 8.54
N ALA A 371 -6.25 -29.06 7.56
CA ALA A 371 -7.63 -28.59 7.41
C ALA A 371 -8.68 -29.72 7.26
N GLY A 372 -8.26 -30.93 6.87
CA GLY A 372 -9.10 -32.13 6.76
C GLY A 372 -9.23 -32.98 8.02
N GLU A 373 -8.42 -32.74 9.07
CA GLU A 373 -8.38 -33.59 10.26
C GLU A 373 -9.40 -33.19 11.34
N THR A 374 -10.23 -34.15 11.78
CA THR A 374 -11.37 -33.88 12.67
C THR A 374 -10.95 -33.52 14.11
N ILE A 375 -9.77 -33.97 14.54
CA ILE A 375 -9.22 -33.73 15.90
C ILE A 375 -8.73 -32.27 16.06
N LEU A 376 -8.53 -31.55 14.95
CA LEU A 376 -7.86 -30.25 14.90
C LEU A 376 -8.78 -29.03 14.76
N ARG A 377 -10.10 -29.24 14.83
CA ARG A 377 -11.10 -28.16 14.70
C ARG A 377 -10.82 -26.90 15.55
N PRO A 378 -10.42 -26.98 16.84
CA PRO A 378 -10.19 -25.79 17.66
C PRO A 378 -9.00 -24.92 17.20
N TYR A 379 -7.95 -25.54 16.65
CA TYR A 379 -6.74 -24.85 16.20
C TYR A 379 -6.81 -24.41 14.74
N ARG A 380 -7.68 -25.05 13.95
CA ARG A 380 -7.83 -24.75 12.52
C ARG A 380 -8.28 -23.31 12.29
N ASP A 381 -9.24 -22.82 13.06
CA ASP A 381 -9.77 -21.46 12.88
C ASP A 381 -8.75 -20.41 13.33
N GLU A 382 -7.96 -20.69 14.38
CA GLU A 382 -6.83 -19.85 14.78
C GLU A 382 -5.73 -19.80 13.70
N MET A 383 -5.32 -20.96 13.16
CA MET A 383 -4.32 -21.04 12.10
C MET A 383 -4.79 -20.34 10.81
N LYS A 384 -6.05 -20.54 10.43
CA LYS A 384 -6.70 -19.87 9.30
C LYS A 384 -6.61 -18.34 9.46
N ARG A 385 -6.98 -17.82 10.63
CA ARG A 385 -6.92 -16.39 10.98
C ARG A 385 -5.49 -15.85 10.96
N LYS A 386 -4.56 -16.53 11.66
CA LYS A 386 -3.13 -16.17 11.67
C LYS A 386 -2.51 -16.12 10.28
N LEU A 387 -2.86 -17.07 9.42
CA LEU A 387 -2.36 -17.08 8.05
C LEU A 387 -2.94 -15.94 7.21
N ALA A 388 -4.25 -15.68 7.32
CA ALA A 388 -4.88 -14.56 6.62
C ALA A 388 -4.28 -13.20 7.06
N VAL A 389 -4.02 -13.04 8.36
CA VAL A 389 -3.31 -11.87 8.93
C VAL A 389 -1.92 -11.72 8.32
N ALA A 390 -1.09 -12.77 8.42
CA ALA A 390 0.29 -12.69 7.93
C ALA A 390 0.36 -12.38 6.42
N LEU A 391 -0.53 -12.97 5.62
CA LEU A 391 -0.61 -12.70 4.18
C LEU A 391 -1.01 -11.24 3.87
N HIS A 392 -1.97 -10.70 4.62
CA HIS A 392 -2.37 -9.30 4.52
C HIS A 392 -1.24 -8.36 4.93
N ASP A 393 -0.62 -8.61 6.08
CA ASP A 393 0.35 -7.70 6.69
C ASP A 393 1.60 -7.53 5.80
N GLU A 394 2.06 -8.59 5.13
CA GLU A 394 3.16 -8.47 4.14
C GLU A 394 2.79 -7.54 2.97
N ALA A 395 1.56 -7.65 2.45
CA ALA A 395 1.10 -6.79 1.37
C ALA A 395 0.87 -5.34 1.84
N GLN A 396 0.37 -5.15 3.07
CA GLN A 396 0.19 -3.82 3.67
C GLN A 396 1.53 -3.14 3.92
N GLN A 397 2.54 -3.88 4.41
CA GLN A 397 3.90 -3.36 4.61
C GLN A 397 4.50 -2.82 3.31
N ALA A 398 4.24 -3.48 2.17
CA ALA A 398 4.70 -2.98 0.87
C ALA A 398 4.01 -1.67 0.44
N ILE A 399 2.74 -1.46 0.82
CA ILE A 399 2.05 -0.17 0.59
C ILE A 399 2.60 0.90 1.54
N ASN A 400 2.78 0.59 2.82
CA ASN A 400 3.35 1.52 3.81
C ASN A 400 4.77 1.94 3.43
N ALA A 401 5.59 0.99 2.97
CA ALA A 401 6.91 1.28 2.42
C ALA A 401 6.79 2.23 1.21
N TYR A 402 5.86 2.00 0.29
CA TYR A 402 5.70 2.89 -0.86
C TYR A 402 5.29 4.33 -0.48
N LEU A 403 4.40 4.48 0.52
CA LEU A 403 3.93 5.77 1.01
C LEU A 403 4.96 6.54 1.83
N SER A 404 5.89 5.84 2.46
CA SER A 404 7.04 6.47 3.15
C SER A 404 8.18 6.84 2.20
N THR A 405 8.11 6.44 0.93
CA THR A 405 9.09 6.77 -0.14
C THR A 405 10.56 6.46 0.16
N PRO A 406 10.92 5.40 0.90
CA PRO A 406 12.31 5.07 1.10
C PRO A 406 12.90 4.66 -0.24
N GLN A 407 14.10 5.16 -0.50
CA GLN A 407 14.81 4.92 -1.75
C GLN A 407 14.91 3.43 -2.09
N GLU A 408 15.17 2.58 -1.09
CA GLU A 408 15.30 1.13 -1.27
C GLU A 408 14.02 0.48 -1.83
N GLU A 409 12.84 0.89 -1.35
CA GLU A 409 11.56 0.38 -1.85
C GLU A 409 11.30 0.83 -3.29
N LEU A 410 11.62 2.09 -3.62
CA LEU A 410 11.47 2.59 -4.99
C LEU A 410 12.38 1.84 -5.97
N LEU A 411 13.62 1.55 -5.58
CA LEU A 411 14.53 0.73 -6.38
C LEU A 411 13.99 -0.68 -6.59
N LYS A 412 13.58 -1.37 -5.52
CA LYS A 412 12.98 -2.73 -5.62
C LYS A 412 11.79 -2.71 -6.56
N ARG A 413 10.87 -1.75 -6.39
CA ARG A 413 9.69 -1.60 -7.23
C ARG A 413 10.04 -1.36 -8.69
N TRP A 414 10.92 -0.40 -9.00
CA TRP A 414 11.28 -0.08 -10.39
C TRP A 414 12.14 -1.15 -11.06
N SER A 415 12.86 -1.96 -10.28
CA SER A 415 13.58 -3.14 -10.78
C SER A 415 12.69 -4.37 -11.00
N HIS A 416 11.39 -4.28 -10.68
CA HIS A 416 10.43 -5.39 -10.74
C HIS A 416 10.88 -6.59 -9.87
N ASP A 417 11.18 -6.34 -8.59
CA ASP A 417 11.49 -7.39 -7.62
C ASP A 417 10.36 -8.44 -7.56
N ASP A 418 10.73 -9.73 -7.56
CA ASP A 418 9.79 -10.86 -7.64
C ASP A 418 8.71 -10.83 -6.56
N ARG A 419 8.94 -10.16 -5.42
CA ARG A 419 7.95 -10.06 -4.33
C ARG A 419 6.61 -9.49 -4.78
N TYR A 420 6.60 -8.58 -5.76
CA TYR A 420 5.35 -7.97 -6.24
C TYR A 420 4.47 -8.97 -6.99
N THR A 421 5.02 -10.10 -7.44
CA THR A 421 4.24 -11.21 -8.03
C THR A 421 3.51 -12.05 -6.97
N TYR A 422 3.92 -11.94 -5.69
CA TYR A 422 3.35 -12.73 -4.59
C TYR A 422 2.15 -12.04 -3.93
N TYR A 423 2.17 -10.71 -3.79
CA TYR A 423 1.13 -9.98 -3.06
C TYR A 423 -0.30 -10.17 -3.60
N PRO A 424 -0.56 -10.20 -4.93
CA PRO A 424 -1.89 -10.54 -5.44
C PRO A 424 -2.40 -11.89 -4.93
N GLN A 425 -1.50 -12.87 -4.88
CA GLN A 425 -1.82 -14.22 -4.43
C GLN A 425 -2.04 -14.26 -2.92
N TYR A 426 -1.25 -13.50 -2.16
CA TYR A 426 -1.37 -13.42 -0.71
C TYR A 426 -2.74 -12.88 -0.31
N LEU A 427 -3.14 -11.76 -0.92
CA LEU A 427 -4.43 -11.12 -0.67
C LEU A 427 -5.59 -11.97 -1.19
N GLY A 428 -5.43 -12.64 -2.33
CA GLY A 428 -6.42 -13.58 -2.85
C GLY A 428 -6.66 -14.78 -1.92
N VAL A 429 -5.59 -15.39 -1.42
CA VAL A 429 -5.67 -16.49 -0.45
C VAL A 429 -6.22 -16.02 0.88
N ALA A 430 -5.83 -14.84 1.38
CA ALA A 430 -6.40 -14.25 2.59
C ALA A 430 -7.92 -14.04 2.45
N ALA A 431 -8.38 -13.48 1.34
CA ALA A 431 -9.80 -13.30 1.05
C ALA A 431 -10.55 -14.64 0.96
N ASP A 432 -9.97 -15.65 0.30
CA ASP A 432 -10.55 -16.99 0.19
C ASP A 432 -10.62 -17.72 1.53
N LEU A 433 -9.61 -17.54 2.38
CA LEU A 433 -9.62 -18.06 3.74
C LEU A 433 -10.78 -17.42 4.50
N LEU A 434 -10.83 -16.09 4.61
CA LEU A 434 -11.86 -15.41 5.40
C LEU A 434 -13.28 -15.64 4.85
N GLY A 435 -13.44 -15.65 3.52
CA GLY A 435 -14.70 -15.87 2.83
C GLY A 435 -15.48 -14.58 2.60
N LYS A 436 -16.40 -14.62 1.62
CA LYS A 436 -17.17 -13.46 1.12
C LYS A 436 -18.06 -12.74 2.14
N ASP A 437 -18.39 -13.40 3.24
CA ASP A 437 -19.29 -12.86 4.26
C ASP A 437 -18.50 -12.10 5.35
N HIS A 438 -17.16 -12.21 5.36
CA HIS A 438 -16.29 -11.48 6.27
C HIS A 438 -16.15 -10.02 5.83
N PHE A 439 -16.22 -9.06 6.76
CA PHE A 439 -16.27 -7.63 6.44
C PHE A 439 -15.03 -7.10 5.70
N MET A 440 -13.86 -7.72 5.90
CA MET A 440 -12.63 -7.37 5.17
C MET A 440 -12.49 -8.00 3.78
N TYR A 441 -13.42 -8.86 3.36
CA TYR A 441 -13.30 -9.57 2.08
C TYR A 441 -13.15 -8.60 0.91
N GLU A 442 -14.00 -7.57 0.84
CA GLU A 442 -13.95 -6.59 -0.25
C GLU A 442 -12.68 -5.72 -0.19
N ASP A 443 -12.18 -5.38 1.01
CA ASP A 443 -10.91 -4.65 1.16
C ASP A 443 -9.72 -5.49 0.65
N LEU A 444 -9.65 -6.76 1.02
CA LEU A 444 -8.62 -7.69 0.56
C LEU A 444 -8.65 -7.86 -0.97
N ARG A 445 -9.84 -7.94 -1.57
CA ARG A 445 -10.00 -8.00 -3.03
C ARG A 445 -9.63 -6.69 -3.72
N THR A 446 -9.94 -5.55 -3.10
CA THR A 446 -9.55 -4.22 -3.58
C THR A 446 -8.02 -4.12 -3.63
N ARG A 447 -7.33 -4.52 -2.56
CA ARG A 447 -5.86 -4.53 -2.50
C ARG A 447 -5.26 -5.54 -3.46
N GLN A 448 -5.90 -6.70 -3.65
CA GLN A 448 -5.48 -7.67 -4.65
C GLN A 448 -5.47 -7.02 -6.04
N LEU A 449 -6.54 -6.32 -6.43
CA LEU A 449 -6.61 -5.61 -7.71
C LEU A 449 -5.51 -4.56 -7.86
N TYR A 450 -5.16 -3.84 -6.78
CA TYR A 450 -4.05 -2.89 -6.78
C TYR A 450 -2.73 -3.55 -7.17
N PHE A 451 -2.36 -4.66 -6.51
CA PHE A 451 -1.12 -5.35 -6.81
C PHE A 451 -1.13 -6.06 -8.17
N GLU A 452 -2.28 -6.58 -8.62
CA GLU A 452 -2.43 -7.09 -9.99
C GLU A 452 -2.17 -5.99 -11.03
N GLY A 453 -2.71 -4.79 -10.82
CA GLY A 453 -2.45 -3.66 -11.70
C GLY A 453 -0.98 -3.20 -11.67
N LEU A 454 -0.35 -3.23 -10.50
CA LEU A 454 1.06 -2.90 -10.33
C LEU A 454 1.97 -3.88 -11.09
N GLU A 455 1.76 -5.19 -10.94
CA GLU A 455 2.54 -6.22 -11.63
C GLU A 455 2.42 -6.08 -13.15
N LEU A 456 1.20 -5.89 -13.65
CA LEU A 456 0.96 -5.66 -15.07
C LEU A 456 1.70 -4.42 -15.60
N ARG A 457 1.75 -3.33 -14.82
CA ARG A 457 2.54 -2.14 -15.18
C ARG A 457 4.02 -2.48 -15.28
N LEU A 458 4.58 -3.10 -14.24
CA LEU A 458 6.01 -3.43 -14.15
C LEU A 458 6.44 -4.36 -15.30
N LYS A 459 5.65 -5.40 -15.55
CA LYS A 459 5.84 -6.31 -16.68
C LYS A 459 5.71 -5.60 -18.03
N GLY A 460 4.77 -4.67 -18.15
CA GLY A 460 4.61 -3.81 -19.32
C GLY A 460 5.86 -2.99 -19.65
N GLU A 461 6.57 -2.50 -18.63
CA GLU A 461 7.83 -1.77 -18.80
C GLU A 461 8.96 -2.68 -19.26
N GLN A 462 9.15 -3.80 -18.56
CA GLN A 462 10.21 -4.77 -18.85
C GLN A 462 10.06 -5.38 -20.25
N GLU A 463 8.84 -5.74 -20.64
CA GLU A 463 8.53 -6.34 -21.94
C GLU A 463 8.27 -5.29 -23.04
N LYS A 464 8.23 -3.99 -22.69
CA LYS A 464 7.88 -2.88 -23.58
C LYS A 464 6.52 -3.08 -24.28
N LYS A 465 5.52 -3.60 -23.56
CA LYS A 465 4.19 -3.96 -24.10
C LYS A 465 3.09 -3.02 -23.62
N LYS A 466 2.59 -2.18 -24.52
CA LYS A 466 1.50 -1.22 -24.24
C LYS A 466 0.17 -1.86 -23.83
N THR A 467 -0.12 -3.08 -24.27
CA THR A 467 -1.37 -3.78 -23.90
C THR A 467 -1.46 -4.06 -22.40
N LEU A 468 -0.32 -4.37 -21.76
CA LEU A 468 -0.26 -4.61 -20.31
C LEU A 468 -0.59 -3.34 -19.51
N PHE A 469 -0.23 -2.16 -20.01
CA PHE A 469 -0.62 -0.89 -19.38
C PHE A 469 -2.14 -0.65 -19.41
N GLN A 470 -2.83 -1.10 -20.46
CA GLN A 470 -4.29 -0.97 -20.54
C GLN A 470 -5.00 -1.92 -19.56
N GLU A 471 -4.49 -3.13 -19.41
CA GLU A 471 -4.99 -4.09 -18.42
C GLU A 471 -4.74 -3.60 -16.99
N ALA A 472 -3.55 -3.08 -16.71
CA ALA A 472 -3.19 -2.46 -15.44
C ALA A 472 -4.13 -1.29 -15.09
N LEU A 473 -4.44 -0.44 -16.08
CA LEU A 473 -5.32 0.72 -15.90
C LEU A 473 -6.74 0.31 -15.50
N ALA A 474 -7.30 -0.74 -16.10
CA ALA A 474 -8.61 -1.27 -15.70
C ALA A 474 -8.62 -1.77 -14.25
N LYS A 475 -7.52 -2.40 -13.80
CA LYS A 475 -7.36 -2.85 -12.40
C LYS A 475 -7.31 -1.67 -11.44
N GLN A 476 -6.48 -0.66 -11.73
CA GLN A 476 -6.35 0.51 -10.86
C GLN A 476 -7.63 1.37 -10.82
N GLN A 477 -8.38 1.44 -11.92
CA GLN A 477 -9.69 2.10 -11.94
C GLN A 477 -10.72 1.38 -11.06
N ALA A 478 -10.67 0.05 -10.99
CA ALA A 478 -11.54 -0.71 -10.09
C ALA A 478 -11.20 -0.43 -8.62
N VAL A 479 -9.91 -0.30 -8.28
CA VAL A 479 -9.45 0.07 -6.93
C VAL A 479 -10.05 1.41 -6.51
N ILE A 480 -9.86 2.48 -7.28
CA ILE A 480 -10.36 3.81 -6.90
C ILE A 480 -11.89 3.91 -6.92
N GLY A 481 -12.57 3.01 -7.63
CA GLY A 481 -14.02 2.86 -7.58
C GLY A 481 -14.54 2.25 -6.28
N GLN A 482 -13.71 1.45 -5.60
CA GLN A 482 -14.02 0.81 -4.32
C GLN A 482 -13.48 1.63 -3.14
N ASP A 483 -12.25 2.14 -3.26
CA ASP A 483 -11.60 3.02 -2.30
C ASP A 483 -11.12 4.31 -2.98
N SER A 484 -11.94 5.35 -2.91
CA SER A 484 -11.61 6.66 -3.50
C SER A 484 -10.60 7.46 -2.67
N SER A 485 -9.96 6.86 -1.65
CA SER A 485 -8.91 7.48 -0.85
C SER A 485 -7.53 6.83 -1.02
N ALA A 486 -7.44 5.78 -1.86
CA ALA A 486 -6.21 5.07 -2.16
C ALA A 486 -5.23 5.92 -2.99
N ALA A 487 -4.51 6.85 -2.34
CA ALA A 487 -3.53 7.74 -2.97
C ALA A 487 -2.51 6.96 -3.83
N TYR A 488 -2.07 5.79 -3.35
CA TYR A 488 -1.15 4.93 -4.08
C TYR A 488 -1.69 4.43 -5.42
N ALA A 489 -3.01 4.18 -5.53
CA ALA A 489 -3.64 3.71 -6.77
C ALA A 489 -3.81 4.86 -7.77
N PHE A 490 -4.13 6.06 -7.27
CA PHE A 490 -4.13 7.28 -8.07
C PHE A 490 -2.74 7.59 -8.65
N ASN A 491 -1.68 7.42 -7.86
CA ASN A 491 -0.32 7.60 -8.36
C ASN A 491 0.03 6.56 -9.45
N GLU A 492 -0.36 5.29 -9.28
CA GLU A 492 -0.20 4.27 -10.34
C GLU A 492 -0.97 4.61 -11.62
N LEU A 493 -2.19 5.14 -11.51
CA LEU A 493 -2.94 5.65 -12.67
C LEU A 493 -2.18 6.77 -13.38
N GLY A 494 -1.64 7.73 -12.62
CA GLY A 494 -0.78 8.80 -13.14
C GLY A 494 0.39 8.24 -13.96
N LEU A 495 1.13 7.29 -13.38
CA LEU A 495 2.25 6.63 -14.06
C LEU A 495 1.82 5.88 -15.33
N LEU A 496 0.68 5.18 -15.30
CA LEU A 496 0.14 4.45 -16.44
C LEU A 496 -0.28 5.38 -17.59
N TYR A 497 -0.98 6.47 -17.31
CA TYR A 497 -1.37 7.43 -18.34
C TYR A 497 -0.14 8.11 -18.98
N ARG A 498 0.92 8.39 -18.21
CA ARG A 498 2.19 8.88 -18.75
C ARG A 498 2.81 7.88 -19.75
N ARG A 499 2.81 6.58 -19.43
CA ARG A 499 3.30 5.52 -20.35
C ARG A 499 2.44 5.36 -21.61
N LEU A 500 1.17 5.75 -21.53
CA LEU A 500 0.25 5.77 -22.66
C LEU A 500 0.35 7.08 -23.48
N GLY A 501 1.12 8.08 -23.01
CA GLY A 501 1.25 9.40 -23.64
C GLY A 501 0.07 10.34 -23.39
N GLU A 502 -0.76 10.04 -22.39
CA GLU A 502 -1.97 10.79 -22.05
C GLU A 502 -1.67 11.75 -20.88
N GLU A 503 -0.73 12.67 -21.10
CA GLU A 503 -0.13 13.52 -20.06
C GLU A 503 -1.13 14.33 -19.23
N LYS A 504 -2.24 14.77 -19.82
CA LYS A 504 -3.29 15.52 -19.10
C LYS A 504 -4.01 14.65 -18.07
N MET A 505 -4.29 13.39 -18.43
CA MET A 505 -4.90 12.44 -17.50
C MET A 505 -3.90 12.03 -16.42
N ALA A 506 -2.61 11.88 -16.80
CA ALA A 506 -1.55 11.61 -15.85
C ALA A 506 -1.47 12.71 -14.78
N THR A 507 -1.47 13.99 -15.18
CA THR A 507 -1.53 15.12 -14.24
C THR A 507 -2.73 15.02 -13.30
N ALA A 508 -3.95 14.84 -13.85
CA ALA A 508 -5.16 14.82 -13.03
C ALA A 508 -5.16 13.74 -11.94
N TYR A 509 -4.66 12.54 -12.25
CA TYR A 509 -4.58 11.47 -11.26
C TYR A 509 -3.42 11.62 -10.28
N LEU A 510 -2.31 12.24 -10.70
CA LEU A 510 -1.23 12.58 -9.76
C LEU A 510 -1.65 13.69 -8.80
N ASP A 511 -2.45 14.66 -9.25
CA ASP A 511 -3.07 15.68 -8.40
C ASP A 511 -3.99 15.01 -7.36
N GLU A 512 -4.88 14.09 -7.77
CA GLU A 512 -5.71 13.32 -6.85
C GLU A 512 -4.88 12.49 -5.84
N ALA A 513 -3.76 11.91 -6.28
CA ALA A 513 -2.85 11.19 -5.38
C ALA A 513 -2.24 12.14 -4.33
N HIS A 514 -1.82 13.33 -4.75
CA HIS A 514 -1.31 14.36 -3.85
C HIS A 514 -2.40 14.89 -2.91
N GLU A 515 -3.61 15.14 -3.38
CA GLU A 515 -4.73 15.58 -2.53
C GLU A 515 -5.09 14.55 -1.46
N ASN A 516 -5.06 13.26 -1.81
CA ASN A 516 -5.33 12.18 -0.85
C ASN A 516 -4.15 11.88 0.09
N SER A 517 -2.93 12.30 -0.26
CA SER A 517 -1.76 12.23 0.62
C SER A 517 -0.81 13.43 0.44
N PRO A 518 -1.13 14.61 1.03
CA PRO A 518 -0.38 15.85 0.75
C PRO A 518 1.06 15.89 1.26
N THR A 519 1.43 14.95 2.13
CA THR A 519 2.81 14.79 2.64
C THR A 519 3.59 13.70 1.93
N TRP A 520 2.96 12.95 1.02
CA TRP A 520 3.64 11.96 0.22
C TRP A 520 4.31 12.63 -0.97
N VAL A 521 5.64 12.64 -0.98
CA VAL A 521 6.44 13.46 -1.89
C VAL A 521 6.53 12.87 -3.30
N LEU A 522 6.31 11.56 -3.46
CA LEU A 522 6.45 10.88 -4.75
C LEU A 522 5.45 11.38 -5.83
N PRO A 523 4.13 11.52 -5.58
CA PRO A 523 3.21 12.15 -6.53
C PRO A 523 3.63 13.55 -6.93
N MET A 524 4.13 14.35 -5.99
CA MET A 524 4.61 15.71 -6.28
C MET A 524 5.82 15.66 -7.21
N ALA A 525 6.79 14.78 -6.95
CA ALA A 525 7.93 14.57 -7.85
C ALA A 525 7.46 14.14 -9.25
N ASN A 526 6.49 13.22 -9.33
CA ASN A 526 5.90 12.81 -10.61
C ASN A 526 5.19 13.97 -11.33
N LEU A 527 4.49 14.85 -10.60
CA LEU A 527 3.88 16.07 -11.14
C LEU A 527 4.91 17.02 -11.71
N VAL A 528 6.06 17.23 -11.05
CA VAL A 528 7.15 18.07 -11.57
C VAL A 528 7.56 17.59 -12.97
N GLY A 529 7.83 16.29 -13.13
CA GLY A 529 8.19 15.72 -14.42
C GLY A 529 7.06 15.85 -15.45
N ASN A 530 5.82 15.60 -15.03
CA ASN A 530 4.65 15.66 -15.92
C ASN A 530 4.31 17.10 -16.37
N TYR A 531 4.52 18.10 -15.52
CA TYR A 531 4.39 19.51 -15.86
C TYR A 531 5.49 19.94 -16.84
N ALA A 532 6.72 19.45 -16.65
CA ALA A 532 7.82 19.68 -17.59
C ALA A 532 7.47 19.20 -19.00
N GLU A 533 7.01 17.94 -19.14
CA GLU A 533 6.54 17.37 -20.42
C GLU A 533 5.43 18.18 -21.10
N LEU A 534 4.55 18.80 -20.30
CA LEU A 534 3.48 19.66 -20.79
C LEU A 534 3.93 21.09 -21.13
N GLY A 535 5.21 21.43 -20.93
CA GLY A 535 5.75 22.78 -21.09
C GLY A 535 5.29 23.76 -19.99
N LYS A 536 4.73 23.25 -18.89
CA LYS A 536 4.27 24.01 -17.72
C LYS A 536 5.40 24.20 -16.72
N LEU A 537 6.45 24.89 -17.17
CA LEU A 537 7.75 24.92 -16.50
C LEU A 537 7.70 25.67 -15.17
N GLU A 538 6.80 26.66 -15.03
CA GLU A 538 6.63 27.39 -13.76
C GLU A 538 5.88 26.56 -12.74
N GLU A 539 4.81 25.87 -13.14
CA GLU A 539 4.10 24.92 -12.27
C GLU A 539 5.01 23.78 -11.80
N ALA A 540 5.89 23.28 -12.68
CA ALA A 540 6.91 22.30 -12.31
C ALA A 540 7.84 22.82 -11.20
N ARG A 541 8.30 24.08 -11.31
CA ARG A 541 9.20 24.69 -10.31
C ARG A 541 8.53 24.96 -8.97
N GLU A 542 7.30 25.47 -8.95
CA GLU A 542 6.59 25.69 -7.69
C GLU A 542 6.24 24.36 -7.01
N MET A 543 5.78 23.35 -7.76
CA MET A 543 5.55 22.01 -7.22
C MET A 543 6.84 21.39 -6.66
N ALA A 544 7.99 21.56 -7.35
CA ALA A 544 9.28 21.09 -6.86
C ALA A 544 9.68 21.77 -5.54
N LYS A 545 9.44 23.08 -5.42
CA LYS A 545 9.71 23.84 -4.20
C LYS A 545 8.84 23.40 -3.03
N GLU A 546 7.56 23.12 -3.26
CA GLU A 546 6.66 22.55 -2.25
C GLU A 546 7.14 21.15 -1.82
N ALA A 547 7.50 20.30 -2.77
CA ALA A 547 7.98 18.95 -2.52
C ALA A 547 9.30 18.95 -1.71
N LEU A 548 10.25 19.84 -2.05
CA LEU A 548 11.53 19.99 -1.35
C LEU A 548 11.38 20.60 0.05
N ALA A 549 10.29 21.30 0.33
CA ALA A 549 9.98 21.76 1.69
C ALA A 549 9.53 20.62 2.60
N LEU A 550 9.01 19.53 2.04
CA LEU A 550 8.63 18.32 2.76
C LEU A 550 9.81 17.35 2.90
N ASP A 551 10.53 17.09 1.81
CA ASP A 551 11.75 16.29 1.80
C ASP A 551 12.80 16.91 0.87
N SER A 552 13.75 17.63 1.49
CA SER A 552 14.85 18.28 0.79
C SER A 552 15.89 17.32 0.21
N SER A 553 15.83 16.03 0.54
CA SER A 553 16.78 15.00 0.10
C SER A 553 16.24 14.10 -1.01
N PHE A 554 14.96 14.24 -1.37
CA PHE A 554 14.31 13.34 -2.33
C PHE A 554 14.84 13.53 -3.76
N THR A 555 15.66 12.57 -4.21
CA THR A 555 16.44 12.65 -5.46
C THR A 555 15.60 12.88 -6.71
N LEU A 556 14.42 12.26 -6.79
CA LEU A 556 13.58 12.32 -7.98
C LEU A 556 13.09 13.75 -8.28
N ILE A 557 12.91 14.61 -7.26
CA ILE A 557 12.55 16.02 -7.49
C ILE A 557 13.70 16.75 -8.20
N TYR A 558 14.93 16.57 -7.73
CA TYR A 558 16.09 17.19 -8.36
C TYR A 558 16.29 16.71 -9.80
N HIS A 559 16.07 15.42 -10.05
CA HIS A 559 16.10 14.86 -11.40
C HIS A 559 15.02 15.51 -12.30
N ASN A 560 13.77 15.59 -11.83
CA ASN A 560 12.68 16.16 -12.63
C ASN A 560 12.80 17.68 -12.79
N LEU A 561 13.37 18.38 -11.80
CA LEU A 561 13.68 19.81 -11.90
C LEU A 561 14.82 20.06 -12.90
N ALA A 562 15.84 19.21 -12.92
CA ALA A 562 16.89 19.25 -13.94
C ALA A 562 16.32 18.99 -15.34
N TYR A 563 15.43 18.00 -15.48
CA TYR A 563 14.71 17.74 -16.73
C TYR A 563 13.85 18.95 -17.17
N THR A 564 13.23 19.65 -16.22
CA THR A 564 12.50 20.91 -16.50
C THR A 564 13.42 21.96 -17.13
N TYR A 565 14.66 22.10 -16.64
CA TYR A 565 15.65 23.01 -17.22
C TYR A 565 16.25 22.54 -18.54
N GLU A 566 16.33 21.22 -18.75
CA GLU A 566 16.71 20.62 -20.03
C GLU A 566 15.70 20.95 -21.14
N ILE A 567 14.40 20.91 -20.86
CA ILE A 567 13.35 21.37 -21.81
C ILE A 567 13.49 22.87 -22.13
N GLU A 568 14.00 23.67 -21.20
CA GLU A 568 14.34 25.09 -21.43
C GLU A 568 15.68 25.30 -22.16
N GLU A 569 16.38 24.22 -22.52
CA GLU A 569 17.76 24.23 -23.03
C GLU A 569 18.75 24.96 -22.09
N ASN A 570 18.43 25.05 -20.80
CA ASN A 570 19.28 25.62 -19.76
C ASN A 570 20.19 24.53 -19.18
N TRP A 571 21.15 24.10 -20.00
CA TRP A 571 22.05 22.99 -19.70
C TRP A 571 22.88 23.21 -18.42
N GLU A 572 23.28 24.46 -18.12
CA GLU A 572 23.97 24.81 -16.87
C GLU A 572 23.16 24.41 -15.62
N LYS A 573 21.89 24.81 -15.57
CA LYS A 573 21.02 24.50 -14.43
C LYS A 573 20.63 23.03 -14.41
N ALA A 574 20.38 22.42 -15.57
CA ALA A 574 20.11 20.99 -15.65
C ALA A 574 21.24 20.18 -15.01
N ILE A 575 22.50 20.48 -15.37
CA ILE A 575 23.69 19.85 -14.78
C ILE A 575 23.76 20.10 -13.26
N GLU A 576 23.52 21.34 -12.80
CA GLU A 576 23.53 21.67 -11.37
C GLU A 576 22.55 20.79 -10.58
N TYR A 577 21.30 20.69 -11.05
CA TYR A 577 20.25 19.96 -10.35
C TYR A 577 20.41 18.44 -10.46
N TYR A 578 20.85 17.91 -11.61
CA TYR A 578 21.17 16.48 -11.70
C TYR A 578 22.31 16.11 -10.73
N LYS A 579 23.37 16.93 -10.64
CA LYS A 579 24.46 16.71 -9.66
C LYS A 579 23.99 16.81 -8.21
N LYS A 580 23.07 17.73 -7.89
CA LYS A 580 22.43 17.77 -6.57
C LYS A 580 21.69 16.47 -6.27
N GLY A 581 20.89 15.96 -7.20
CA GLY A 581 20.21 14.66 -7.05
C GLY A 581 21.20 13.52 -6.79
N VAL A 582 22.25 13.42 -7.60
CA VAL A 582 23.32 12.42 -7.42
C VAL A 582 24.02 12.53 -6.06
N SER A 583 24.15 13.74 -5.50
CA SER A 583 24.75 13.92 -4.17
C SER A 583 23.91 13.32 -3.03
N PHE A 584 22.59 13.23 -3.19
CA PHE A 584 21.70 12.57 -2.24
C PHE A 584 21.59 11.07 -2.50
N ASN A 585 21.54 10.67 -3.77
CA ASN A 585 21.52 9.27 -4.18
C ASN A 585 22.55 8.99 -5.29
N PRO A 586 23.76 8.55 -4.91
CA PRO A 586 24.81 8.19 -5.86
C PRO A 586 24.48 6.96 -6.72
N GLU A 587 23.47 6.16 -6.37
CA GLU A 587 23.10 4.93 -7.09
C GLU A 587 22.01 5.17 -8.16
N TYR A 588 21.48 6.39 -8.27
CA TYR A 588 20.48 6.70 -9.30
C TYR A 588 21.11 6.89 -10.68
N ALA A 589 21.34 5.76 -11.37
CA ALA A 589 21.99 5.70 -12.68
C ALA A 589 21.45 6.73 -13.71
N PRO A 590 20.12 6.91 -13.89
CA PRO A 590 19.60 7.81 -14.93
C PRO A 590 20.12 9.25 -14.86
N SER A 591 20.45 9.76 -13.66
CA SER A 591 21.01 11.11 -13.54
C SER A 591 22.41 11.22 -14.15
N TYR A 592 23.25 10.19 -14.11
CA TYR A 592 24.59 10.23 -14.70
C TYR A 592 24.51 10.31 -16.23
N TYR A 593 23.63 9.52 -16.84
CA TYR A 593 23.37 9.59 -18.28
C TYR A 593 22.91 11.00 -18.69
N ASN A 594 21.94 11.57 -17.98
CA ASN A 594 21.42 12.90 -18.32
C ASN A 594 22.44 14.03 -18.05
N ILE A 595 23.32 13.89 -17.05
CA ILE A 595 24.45 14.83 -16.89
C ILE A 595 25.38 14.75 -18.11
N GLY A 596 25.74 13.54 -18.55
CA GLY A 596 26.58 13.33 -19.73
C GLY A 596 25.95 13.91 -21.00
N LEU A 597 24.64 13.72 -21.18
CA LEU A 597 23.87 14.28 -22.29
C LEU A 597 23.85 15.82 -22.24
N ALA A 598 23.64 16.42 -21.07
CA ALA A 598 23.69 17.87 -20.93
C ALA A 598 25.08 18.45 -21.23
N TYR A 599 26.17 17.76 -20.87
CA TYR A 599 27.52 18.14 -21.30
C TYR A 599 27.74 17.95 -22.81
N TYR A 600 27.12 16.94 -23.42
CA TYR A 600 27.20 16.72 -24.86
C TYR A 600 26.55 17.88 -25.63
N HIS A 601 25.39 18.37 -25.18
CA HIS A 601 24.73 19.55 -25.77
C HIS A 601 25.55 20.85 -25.61
N ARG A 602 26.51 20.88 -24.69
CA ARG A 602 27.48 21.97 -24.50
C ARG A 602 28.81 21.75 -25.23
N ASP A 603 28.94 20.68 -26.01
CA ASP A 603 30.17 20.28 -26.70
C ASP A 603 31.35 19.99 -25.73
N GLU A 604 31.05 19.65 -24.47
CA GLU A 604 32.03 19.35 -23.43
C GLU A 604 32.31 17.83 -23.37
N LEU A 605 32.83 17.31 -24.49
CA LEU A 605 32.95 15.86 -24.74
C LEU A 605 33.74 15.08 -23.68
N ALA A 606 34.68 15.72 -22.97
CA ALA A 606 35.47 15.06 -21.92
C ALA A 606 34.61 14.75 -20.68
N GLU A 607 33.71 15.66 -20.29
CA GLU A 607 32.76 15.41 -19.21
C GLU A 607 31.66 14.46 -19.67
N THR A 608 31.22 14.52 -20.94
CA THR A 608 30.30 13.53 -21.51
C THR A 608 30.84 12.11 -21.34
N GLU A 609 32.08 11.85 -21.80
CA GLU A 609 32.71 10.52 -21.68
C GLU A 609 32.77 10.07 -20.21
N LYS A 610 33.19 10.96 -19.30
CA LYS A 610 33.26 10.66 -17.86
C LYS A 610 31.90 10.24 -17.29
N TYR A 611 30.85 11.03 -17.50
CA TYR A 611 29.54 10.73 -16.94
C TYR A 611 28.86 9.52 -17.59
N PHE A 612 29.13 9.26 -18.87
CA PHE A 612 28.69 8.03 -19.53
C PHE A 612 29.41 6.78 -18.98
N LEU A 613 30.71 6.88 -18.65
CA LEU A 613 31.42 5.80 -17.95
C LEU A 613 30.87 5.56 -16.54
N GLU A 614 30.60 6.63 -15.77
CA GLU A 614 29.96 6.51 -14.45
C GLU A 614 28.58 5.85 -14.57
N TYR A 615 27.76 6.23 -15.56
CA TYR A 615 26.48 5.57 -15.84
C TYR A 615 26.63 4.08 -16.15
N ALA A 616 27.58 3.71 -17.01
CA ALA A 616 27.84 2.32 -17.36
C ALA A 616 28.27 1.48 -16.13
N GLU A 617 29.09 2.05 -15.25
CA GLU A 617 29.48 1.42 -13.98
C GLU A 617 28.26 1.17 -13.07
N LYS A 618 27.33 2.15 -12.96
CA LYS A 618 26.11 2.00 -12.17
C LYS A 618 25.17 0.91 -12.68
N LEU A 619 25.25 0.58 -13.97
CA LEU A 619 24.50 -0.54 -14.56
C LEU A 619 25.30 -1.85 -14.61
N ALA A 620 26.46 -1.91 -13.95
CA ALA A 620 27.36 -3.05 -14.00
C ALA A 620 27.68 -3.52 -15.43
N ASP A 621 27.87 -2.55 -16.34
CA ASP A 621 28.20 -2.75 -17.75
C ASP A 621 27.15 -3.53 -18.57
N THR A 622 25.89 -3.60 -18.13
CA THR A 622 24.86 -4.42 -18.78
C THR A 622 24.12 -3.77 -19.95
N ASP A 623 24.26 -2.45 -20.13
CA ASP A 623 23.64 -1.71 -21.24
C ASP A 623 24.61 -1.58 -22.42
N ALA A 624 24.31 -2.23 -23.55
CA ALA A 624 25.15 -2.14 -24.74
C ALA A 624 25.08 -0.77 -25.44
N SER A 625 23.98 -0.04 -25.26
CA SER A 625 23.75 1.24 -25.95
C SER A 625 24.76 2.29 -25.49
N ILE A 626 24.99 2.41 -24.18
CA ILE A 626 25.96 3.37 -23.64
C ILE A 626 27.39 3.09 -24.12
N TRP A 627 27.80 1.82 -24.27
CA TRP A 627 29.12 1.49 -24.81
C TRP A 627 29.26 1.89 -26.28
N SER A 628 28.17 1.82 -27.04
CA SER A 628 28.11 2.32 -28.41
C SER A 628 28.23 3.85 -28.45
N ASP A 629 27.54 4.55 -27.55
CA ASP A 629 27.61 6.01 -27.43
C ASP A 629 29.00 6.47 -26.99
N LEU A 630 29.62 5.80 -26.01
CA LEU A 630 31.01 6.03 -25.61
C LEU A 630 31.99 5.83 -26.78
N GLY A 631 31.78 4.79 -27.60
CA GLY A 631 32.56 4.57 -28.82
C GLY A 631 32.43 5.72 -29.82
N TYR A 632 31.22 6.24 -30.00
CA TYR A 632 30.96 7.41 -30.83
C TYR A 632 31.63 8.68 -30.27
N ILE A 633 31.45 8.98 -28.98
CA ILE A 633 32.07 10.14 -28.31
C ILE A 633 33.59 10.09 -28.41
N ALA A 634 34.20 8.92 -28.15
CA ALA A 634 35.64 8.74 -28.30
C ALA A 634 36.10 8.90 -29.76
N SER A 635 35.28 8.51 -30.75
CA SER A 635 35.57 8.72 -32.16
C SER A 635 35.58 10.21 -32.54
N VAL A 636 34.61 10.97 -32.05
CA VAL A 636 34.54 12.43 -32.26
C VAL A 636 35.73 13.14 -31.62
N GLN A 637 36.20 12.64 -30.47
CA GLN A 637 37.41 13.14 -29.79
C GLN A 637 38.73 12.65 -30.41
N GLU A 638 38.68 11.87 -31.50
CA GLU A 638 39.85 11.27 -32.14
C GLU A 638 40.65 10.31 -31.23
N LYS A 639 40.02 9.77 -30.18
CA LYS A 639 40.58 8.75 -29.27
C LYS A 639 40.34 7.36 -29.85
N TRP A 640 41.00 7.06 -30.96
CA TRP A 640 40.73 5.89 -31.79
C TRP A 640 40.81 4.54 -31.04
N ASP A 641 41.81 4.37 -30.18
CA ASP A 641 41.99 3.13 -29.40
C ASP A 641 40.85 2.91 -28.40
N ASN A 642 40.36 3.99 -27.77
CA ASN A 642 39.23 3.93 -26.85
C ASN A 642 37.93 3.65 -27.60
N ALA A 643 37.72 4.33 -28.74
CA ALA A 643 36.53 4.15 -29.57
C ALA A 643 36.33 2.69 -29.98
N GLU A 644 37.38 2.05 -30.52
CA GLU A 644 37.30 0.64 -30.92
C GLU A 644 37.07 -0.28 -29.72
N GLN A 645 37.68 -0.01 -28.56
CA GLN A 645 37.45 -0.79 -27.34
C GLN A 645 36.02 -0.68 -26.83
N TYR A 646 35.44 0.52 -26.80
CA TYR A 646 34.07 0.75 -26.36
C TYR A 646 33.06 0.08 -27.29
N PHE A 647 33.22 0.20 -28.62
CA PHE A 647 32.36 -0.50 -29.55
C PHE A 647 32.46 -2.03 -29.41
N LYS A 648 33.67 -2.58 -29.21
CA LYS A 648 33.83 -4.03 -28.93
C LYS A 648 33.18 -4.43 -27.61
N LYS A 649 33.22 -3.58 -26.59
CA LYS A 649 32.52 -3.82 -25.33
C LYS A 649 31.01 -3.84 -25.53
N ALA A 650 30.45 -2.91 -26.30
CA ALA A 650 29.02 -2.92 -26.67
C ALA A 650 28.61 -4.26 -27.32
N LEU A 651 29.39 -4.76 -28.28
CA LEU A 651 29.14 -6.05 -28.93
C LEU A 651 29.39 -7.27 -28.03
N THR A 652 30.22 -7.13 -27.00
CA THR A 652 30.40 -8.18 -25.98
C THR A 652 29.19 -8.26 -25.06
N VAL A 653 28.61 -7.11 -24.70
CA VAL A 653 27.40 -7.01 -23.86
C VAL A 653 26.17 -7.49 -24.64
N ASN A 654 26.00 -7.02 -25.88
CA ASN A 654 24.93 -7.47 -26.76
C ASN A 654 25.42 -7.58 -28.22
N PRO A 655 25.70 -8.81 -28.71
CA PRO A 655 26.10 -9.04 -30.09
C PRO A 655 25.02 -8.69 -31.14
N ASP A 656 23.77 -8.54 -30.71
CA ASP A 656 22.63 -8.23 -31.57
C ASP A 656 22.28 -6.74 -31.61
N TYR A 657 22.99 -5.89 -30.86
CA TYR A 657 22.75 -4.45 -30.88
C TYR A 657 23.24 -3.83 -32.21
N GLU A 658 22.32 -3.67 -33.15
CA GLU A 658 22.62 -3.38 -34.55
C GLU A 658 23.33 -2.04 -34.75
N LEU A 659 22.95 -1.02 -33.97
CA LEU A 659 23.48 0.34 -34.11
C LEU A 659 24.99 0.40 -33.89
N THR A 660 25.55 -0.50 -33.08
CA THR A 660 27.00 -0.57 -32.90
C THR A 660 27.73 -0.97 -34.19
N TYR A 661 27.18 -1.87 -35.01
CA TYR A 661 27.81 -2.23 -36.28
C TYR A 661 27.80 -1.07 -37.28
N LEU A 662 26.73 -0.27 -37.28
CA LEU A 662 26.65 0.94 -38.10
C LEU A 662 27.72 1.96 -37.68
N ASN A 663 27.80 2.25 -36.38
CA ASN A 663 28.77 3.21 -35.83
C ASN A 663 30.22 2.72 -35.98
N LEU A 664 30.46 1.42 -35.79
CA LEU A 664 31.78 0.81 -35.96
C LEU A 664 32.21 0.82 -37.44
N GLY A 665 31.27 0.57 -38.37
CA GLY A 665 31.52 0.71 -39.80
C GLY A 665 31.92 2.13 -40.18
N GLU A 666 31.25 3.13 -39.62
CA GLU A 666 31.54 4.55 -39.87
C GLU A 666 32.91 4.92 -39.30
N PHE A 667 33.18 4.50 -38.06
CA PHE A 667 34.47 4.65 -37.41
C PHE A 667 35.61 4.07 -38.28
N TYR A 668 35.46 2.84 -38.78
CA TYR A 668 36.49 2.23 -39.64
C TYR A 668 36.61 2.90 -41.00
N LEU A 669 35.49 3.29 -41.61
CA LEU A 669 35.49 4.00 -42.90
C LEU A 669 36.23 5.34 -42.80
N ASN A 670 35.97 6.11 -41.74
CA ASN A 670 36.62 7.40 -41.48
C ASN A 670 38.11 7.23 -41.17
N ASN A 671 38.48 6.12 -40.52
CA ASN A 671 39.88 5.75 -40.27
C ASN A 671 40.55 4.99 -41.44
N ASN A 672 39.91 4.93 -42.62
CA ASN A 672 40.41 4.27 -43.82
C ASN A 672 40.71 2.75 -43.66
N ARG A 673 40.07 2.10 -42.69
CA ARG A 673 40.11 0.65 -42.43
C ARG A 673 38.99 -0.03 -43.19
N LEU A 674 39.11 -0.05 -44.52
CA LEU A 674 38.00 -0.38 -45.42
C LEU A 674 37.51 -1.83 -45.32
N ALA A 675 38.39 -2.78 -44.97
CA ALA A 675 38.00 -4.19 -44.84
C ALA A 675 37.12 -4.40 -43.60
N GLU A 676 37.50 -3.81 -42.47
CA GLU A 676 36.70 -3.87 -41.24
C GLU A 676 35.40 -3.07 -41.37
N ALA A 677 35.41 -1.96 -42.12
CA ALA A 677 34.19 -1.22 -42.45
C ALA A 677 33.21 -2.07 -43.29
N GLU A 678 33.70 -2.83 -44.28
CA GLU A 678 32.87 -3.74 -45.09
C GLU A 678 32.24 -4.82 -44.21
N GLU A 679 33.01 -5.42 -43.29
CA GLU A 679 32.52 -6.44 -42.36
C GLU A 679 31.43 -5.91 -41.43
N ALA A 680 31.66 -4.74 -40.82
CA ALA A 680 30.72 -4.12 -39.90
C ALA A 680 29.41 -3.72 -40.61
N TYR A 681 29.50 -3.01 -41.73
CA TYR A 681 28.30 -2.65 -42.50
C TYR A 681 27.61 -3.87 -43.13
N GLY A 682 28.36 -4.88 -43.54
CA GLY A 682 27.81 -6.16 -43.99
C GLY A 682 26.95 -6.81 -42.91
N THR A 683 27.46 -6.90 -41.68
CA THR A 683 26.73 -7.46 -40.54
C THR A 683 25.49 -6.61 -40.19
N TYR A 684 25.60 -5.28 -40.25
CA TYR A 684 24.44 -4.40 -40.07
C TYR A 684 23.35 -4.68 -41.11
N VAL A 685 23.72 -4.81 -42.40
CA VAL A 685 22.79 -5.13 -43.50
C VAL A 685 22.17 -6.51 -43.32
N GLU A 686 22.92 -7.51 -42.83
CA GLU A 686 22.37 -8.84 -42.54
C GLU A 686 21.30 -8.79 -41.43
N LYS A 687 21.51 -7.97 -40.39
CA LYS A 687 20.56 -7.80 -39.28
C LYS A 687 19.37 -6.90 -39.64
N ARG A 688 19.59 -5.88 -40.48
CA ARG A 688 18.60 -4.86 -40.89
C ARG A 688 18.58 -4.67 -42.43
N PRO A 689 18.17 -5.69 -43.20
CA PRO A 689 18.19 -5.65 -44.67
C PRO A 689 17.13 -4.71 -45.28
N ASP A 690 16.23 -4.20 -44.45
CA ASP A 690 15.17 -3.26 -44.79
C ASP A 690 15.58 -1.79 -44.57
N ARG A 691 16.79 -1.53 -44.05
CA ARG A 691 17.28 -0.18 -43.78
C ARG A 691 18.25 0.27 -44.87
N ASP A 692 17.85 1.29 -45.61
CA ASP A 692 18.60 1.90 -46.70
C ASP A 692 20.01 2.37 -46.29
N VAL A 693 20.16 2.96 -45.09
CA VAL A 693 21.42 3.49 -44.57
C VAL A 693 22.53 2.45 -44.56
N GLY A 694 22.23 1.19 -44.24
CA GLY A 694 23.22 0.11 -44.20
C GLY A 694 23.78 -0.19 -45.59
N HIS A 695 22.86 -0.36 -46.55
CA HIS A 695 23.21 -0.60 -47.95
C HIS A 695 23.97 0.59 -48.56
N TYR A 696 23.57 1.82 -48.24
CA TYR A 696 24.25 3.03 -48.70
C TYR A 696 25.69 3.11 -48.19
N MET A 697 25.91 2.89 -46.88
CA MET A 697 27.25 2.95 -46.30
C MET A 697 28.14 1.77 -46.74
N LEU A 698 27.56 0.58 -46.93
CA LEU A 698 28.27 -0.56 -47.53
C LEU A 698 28.66 -0.25 -48.99
N ALA A 699 27.76 0.35 -49.78
CA ALA A 699 28.05 0.79 -51.13
C ALA A 699 29.20 1.81 -51.18
N ALA A 700 29.19 2.80 -50.27
CA ALA A 700 30.25 3.80 -50.15
C ALA A 700 31.61 3.14 -49.83
N THR A 701 31.61 2.17 -48.91
CA THR A 701 32.80 1.41 -48.54
C THR A 701 33.36 0.60 -49.72
N LEU A 702 32.50 -0.15 -50.40
CA LEU A 702 32.87 -0.93 -51.59
C LEU A 702 33.38 -0.05 -52.74
N ALA A 703 32.81 1.15 -52.92
CA ALA A 703 33.24 2.11 -53.93
C ALA A 703 34.67 2.62 -53.65
N ARG A 704 35.01 2.88 -52.37
CA ARG A 704 36.38 3.24 -51.96
C ARG A 704 37.38 2.10 -52.11
N MET A 705 36.93 0.85 -51.95
CA MET A 705 37.74 -0.33 -52.23
C MET A 705 37.92 -0.60 -53.75
N GLY A 706 37.26 0.17 -54.61
CA GLY A 706 37.29 -0.01 -56.06
C GLY A 706 36.40 -1.14 -56.58
N ARG A 707 35.56 -1.75 -55.74
CA ARG A 707 34.64 -2.84 -56.08
C ARG A 707 33.34 -2.29 -56.68
N LYS A 708 33.47 -1.69 -57.88
CA LYS A 708 32.42 -0.87 -58.50
C LYS A 708 31.08 -1.59 -58.72
N GLU A 709 31.10 -2.84 -59.18
CA GLU A 709 29.87 -3.60 -59.45
C GLU A 709 29.11 -3.93 -58.17
N ALA A 710 29.83 -4.34 -57.12
CA ALA A 710 29.24 -4.61 -55.81
C ALA A 710 28.67 -3.33 -55.18
N ALA A 711 29.41 -2.21 -55.25
CA ALA A 711 28.94 -0.92 -54.77
C ALA A 711 27.63 -0.47 -55.45
N LEU A 712 27.52 -0.64 -56.77
CA LEU A 712 26.30 -0.30 -57.50
C LEU A 712 25.12 -1.17 -57.08
N LYS A 713 25.34 -2.48 -56.87
CA LYS A 713 24.30 -3.40 -56.42
C LYS A 713 23.74 -3.00 -55.04
N GLU A 714 24.63 -2.68 -54.10
CA GLU A 714 24.21 -2.22 -52.77
C GLU A 714 23.52 -0.85 -52.85
N LEU A 715 23.96 0.04 -53.73
CA LEU A 715 23.31 1.33 -53.94
C LEU A 715 21.89 1.18 -54.54
N GLU A 716 21.68 0.24 -55.47
CA GLU A 716 20.35 -0.10 -55.99
C GLU A 716 19.43 -0.64 -54.87
N LEU A 717 19.99 -1.44 -53.96
CA LEU A 717 19.26 -1.92 -52.78
C LEU A 717 18.92 -0.77 -51.84
N ALA A 718 19.84 0.15 -51.56
CA ALA A 718 19.58 1.32 -50.74
C ALA A 718 18.39 2.14 -51.27
N VAL A 719 18.37 2.44 -52.58
CA VAL A 719 17.26 3.13 -53.23
C VAL A 719 15.96 2.34 -53.11
N LYS A 720 16.00 1.03 -53.35
CA LYS A 720 14.84 0.16 -53.20
C LYS A 720 14.27 0.14 -51.77
N GLN A 721 15.13 0.27 -50.75
CA GLN A 721 14.73 0.33 -49.35
C GLN A 721 14.37 1.75 -48.86
N GLY A 722 14.33 2.74 -49.76
CA GLY A 722 13.80 4.07 -49.47
C GLY A 722 14.83 5.20 -49.42
N PHE A 723 16.10 4.97 -49.79
CA PHE A 723 17.03 6.08 -49.98
C PHE A 723 16.55 6.99 -51.12
N ASP A 724 16.26 8.25 -50.82
CA ASP A 724 15.66 9.22 -51.75
C ASP A 724 16.49 10.52 -51.94
N ASP A 725 17.65 10.61 -51.26
CA ASP A 725 18.47 11.83 -51.28
C ASP A 725 19.47 11.86 -52.45
N ALA A 726 18.96 12.25 -53.61
CA ALA A 726 19.76 12.43 -54.81
C ALA A 726 20.90 13.46 -54.64
N GLU A 727 20.71 14.50 -53.82
CA GLU A 727 21.72 15.54 -53.64
C GLU A 727 22.90 15.01 -52.84
N LYS A 728 22.61 14.32 -51.72
CA LYS A 728 23.62 13.62 -50.94
C LYS A 728 24.40 12.62 -51.79
N LEU A 729 23.71 11.80 -52.59
CA LEU A 729 24.38 10.81 -53.46
C LEU A 729 25.28 11.46 -54.52
N ASP A 730 24.86 12.56 -55.14
CA ASP A 730 25.66 13.27 -56.15
C ASP A 730 26.94 13.87 -55.53
N GLN A 731 26.81 14.44 -54.33
CA GLN A 731 27.88 15.16 -53.64
C GLN A 731 28.85 14.26 -52.87
N ASP A 732 28.43 13.06 -52.46
CA ASP A 732 29.26 12.15 -51.68
C ASP A 732 30.52 11.72 -52.47
N LYS A 733 31.67 12.00 -51.86
CA LYS A 733 33.01 11.76 -52.41
C LYS A 733 33.34 10.28 -52.48
N HIS A 734 32.71 9.43 -51.64
CA HIS A 734 32.95 7.99 -51.65
C HIS A 734 32.57 7.34 -52.99
N PHE A 735 31.61 7.94 -53.72
CA PHE A 735 31.15 7.45 -55.02
C PHE A 735 31.80 8.12 -56.23
N GLU A 736 32.85 8.93 -56.03
CA GLU A 736 33.53 9.63 -57.14
C GLU A 736 33.98 8.66 -58.25
N SER A 737 34.44 7.46 -57.87
CA SER A 737 34.87 6.40 -58.79
C SER A 737 33.73 5.82 -59.66
N LEU A 738 32.47 6.07 -59.28
CA LEU A 738 31.24 5.59 -59.93
C LEU A 738 30.56 6.66 -60.79
N ARG A 739 30.88 7.95 -60.66
CA ARG A 739 30.19 9.05 -61.38
C ARG A 739 30.21 8.91 -62.91
N GLY A 740 31.22 8.24 -63.47
CA GLY A 740 31.30 7.93 -64.90
C GLY A 740 30.43 6.75 -65.35
N ASN A 741 29.93 5.93 -64.43
CA ASN A 741 29.19 4.70 -64.70
C ASN A 741 27.75 4.98 -65.13
N ARG A 742 27.26 4.24 -66.14
CA ARG A 742 25.91 4.42 -66.69
C ARG A 742 24.81 4.09 -65.68
N THR A 743 24.97 3.03 -64.89
CA THR A 743 24.02 2.60 -63.85
C THR A 743 23.92 3.65 -62.76
N PHE A 744 25.06 4.17 -62.28
CA PHE A 744 25.08 5.25 -61.28
C PHE A 744 24.35 6.50 -61.76
N LYS A 745 24.64 6.96 -63.00
CA LYS A 745 23.95 8.12 -63.59
C LYS A 745 22.45 7.90 -63.72
N LYS A 746 22.03 6.69 -64.06
CA LYS A 746 20.61 6.33 -64.16
C LYS A 746 19.95 6.40 -62.78
N LEU A 747 20.53 5.75 -61.76
CA LEU A 747 20.01 5.81 -60.38
C LEU A 747 19.86 7.25 -59.90
N LEU A 748 20.88 8.07 -60.11
CA LEU A 748 20.85 9.48 -59.73
C LEU A 748 19.76 10.27 -60.49
N GLN A 749 19.54 9.96 -61.76
CA GLN A 749 18.47 10.59 -62.55
C GLN A 749 17.08 10.15 -62.06
N ASP A 750 16.91 8.86 -61.78
CA ASP A 750 15.65 8.28 -61.29
C ASP A 750 15.27 8.96 -59.95
N LEU A 751 16.21 9.07 -59.01
CA LEU A 751 16.02 9.78 -57.73
C LEU A 751 15.69 11.27 -57.91
N LYS A 752 16.29 11.96 -58.89
CA LYS A 752 15.98 13.37 -59.19
C LYS A 752 14.59 13.56 -59.81
N SER A 753 14.00 12.50 -60.37
CA SER A 753 12.70 12.54 -61.03
C SER A 753 11.51 12.17 -60.14
N GLU A 754 11.78 11.63 -58.94
CA GLU A 754 10.77 11.27 -57.94
C GLU A 754 10.45 12.42 -56.94
N LYS A 755 11.22 13.52 -56.98
CA LYS A 755 10.90 14.80 -56.32
C LYS A 755 10.06 15.70 -57.22
#